data_AF-A0A497NR22-F1
#
_entry.id   AF-A0A497NR22-F1
#
_cell.length_a   1.000
_cell.length_b   1.000
_cell.length_c   1.000
_cell.angle_alpha   90.00
_cell.angle_beta   90.00
_cell.angle_gamma   90.00
#
_symmetry.space_group_name_H-M   'P 1'
#
loop_
_entity.id
_entity.type
_entity.pdbx_description
1 polymer ?
#
loop_
_entity_poly.entity_id
_entity_poly.type
_entity_poly.pdbx_seq_one_letter_code
_entity_poly.pdbx_strand_id
1 'polypeptide(L)'
;MLNKALQTGKLRDILLLSLTISLFATSFHPECIVIYGVFLVLFVVFFILYPTKTETVKIRFLRFLKVSLLSALLVFLFSAFFLIPFFMNIRSPYFHPSYEYPLEDSMLCSYENLYDAFTLRAVERWGYVDLVDVYTGLGLPDFPVYSLLFIIFLSAYCTLLKKRDRYTTFFALSTLISIFIAKGPHPPLGQAFIWAWFNLPHFAVFRAANRWIMMAAFSHALFVALLVRYLLSYVRSKSYSRLECKPLKVSLKISSSKEPRTLELSMEFINKFLKKTCKVLHIIAIALLILIFLNGFLACFFFFCCGLQVYTPPNIYREPYEWIANLPDDYKVVSVGCSPSEWEKLPVIESDFAHSAMRTTIGWGHDIGFESSFIHDKPVLQNGGWDFRPREFVDYLRFHLVRNKLTKNLLKILGVFSYKYIVVPLYISDETREFFLNQNGYTMLYNESSLILENNYSAPRVFATNNSLFVLGGLDSFQTLSVIEGFDLSKYTLYFAPTTPESSTLMQATLNRTEAFCFVNSDILDLVMLSLDKSTFILAGNFGVSSLNITKYWVKRSSWRIIGALTLSGDTLTTLGKNRISIPFEVDSDGFYSVWLRVGFAPWRGKLTVSIDGELVQSVVPESPYWCTLKWVKVADLELAKGKHLISLENDGKGYNDIDAIAIIKPEDLEKKLDETLKMLQDFPGRIIYFLEAEKFFFDSSSNWLLNVVPYEGCVISSENPEVNPSSTPLKFTIPRKGNYIIAARIAMGPNYGTIYIDLDGNLQSIRCNSSVSQFEWREIGPISFDVGEHLIGISGVGHVELDTVLICTLREGENNLSLHEMFSSHAPDVSIDYSRVNPCLYQVNVNANEPFTLVFSETYSPLWKILVDGEEIAPVLTYATVNSFYINKTGQLTLTLYFTGQNYADAGLTISIASFAVIIFSTGLYLLYKRVLRRFYNRRIIKNFVGKSALLIEDFRVFKNVDEQEN
;
A
#
# COMPACT_ATOMS: atom_id res chain seq x y z
N MET A 1 22.55 10.26 22.94
CA MET A 1 23.93 10.35 22.38
C MET A 1 24.18 11.64 21.59
N LEU A 2 23.26 12.09 20.73
CA LEU A 2 23.42 13.26 19.86
C LEU A 2 23.94 14.51 20.58
N ASN A 3 23.27 14.92 21.65
CA ASN A 3 23.69 16.07 22.47
C ASN A 3 25.15 15.98 22.94
N LYS A 4 25.63 14.79 23.32
CA LYS A 4 27.02 14.61 23.79
C LYS A 4 28.00 14.76 22.64
N ALA A 5 27.70 14.16 21.47
CA ALA A 5 28.51 14.33 20.27
C ALA A 5 28.59 15.80 19.82
N LEU A 6 27.46 16.52 19.85
CA LEU A 6 27.39 17.96 19.55
C LEU A 6 28.08 18.83 20.60
N GLN A 7 28.25 18.38 21.84
CA GLN A 7 29.03 19.10 22.84
C GLN A 7 30.53 18.85 22.70
N THR A 8 30.95 17.61 22.47
CA THR A 8 32.37 17.24 22.56
C THR A 8 33.08 17.20 21.21
N GLY A 9 32.38 16.89 20.12
CA GLY A 9 32.97 16.64 18.80
C GLY A 9 33.99 15.49 18.77
N LYS A 10 34.01 14.64 19.82
CA LYS A 10 34.96 13.54 19.98
C LYS A 10 34.53 12.33 19.16
N LEU A 11 35.49 11.68 18.51
CA LEU A 11 35.24 10.52 17.65
C LEU A 11 34.48 9.39 18.37
N ARG A 12 34.81 9.12 19.65
CA ARG A 12 34.08 8.11 20.45
C ARG A 12 32.58 8.44 20.58
N ASP A 13 32.26 9.70 20.84
CA ASP A 13 30.86 10.10 21.05
C ASP A 13 30.10 10.13 19.70
N ILE A 14 30.79 10.44 18.60
CA ILE A 14 30.27 10.32 17.22
C ILE A 14 30.03 8.86 16.85
N LEU A 15 30.95 7.95 17.18
CA LEU A 15 30.80 6.52 16.91
C LEU A 15 29.60 5.93 17.66
N LEU A 16 29.47 6.26 18.96
CA LEU A 16 28.31 5.84 19.76
C LEU A 16 26.99 6.41 19.22
N LEU A 17 27.00 7.67 18.77
CA LEU A 17 25.86 8.26 18.08
C LEU A 17 25.51 7.49 16.81
N SER A 18 26.51 7.20 15.98
CA SER A 18 26.33 6.52 14.69
C SER A 18 25.74 5.13 14.89
N LEU A 19 26.28 4.33 15.82
CA LEU A 19 25.74 3.01 16.15
C LEU A 19 24.29 3.09 16.64
N THR A 20 23.97 4.10 17.47
CA THR A 20 22.60 4.30 17.98
C THR A 20 21.65 4.69 16.85
N ILE A 21 22.06 5.58 15.93
CA ILE A 21 21.25 6.00 14.79
C ILE A 21 21.08 4.84 13.81
N SER A 22 22.12 4.02 13.56
CA SER A 22 22.00 2.84 12.71
C SER A 22 20.99 1.85 13.26
N LEU A 23 21.08 1.49 14.55
CA LEU A 23 20.11 0.63 15.21
C LEU A 23 18.70 1.23 15.12
N PHE A 24 18.58 2.54 15.35
CA PHE A 24 17.31 3.24 15.22
C PHE A 24 16.74 3.17 13.80
N ALA A 25 17.57 3.37 12.77
CA ALA A 25 17.16 3.36 11.38
C ALA A 25 16.82 1.97 10.84
N THR A 26 17.40 0.90 11.40
CA THR A 26 17.21 -0.47 10.89
C THR A 26 16.23 -1.30 11.71
N SER A 27 15.92 -0.93 12.94
CA SER A 27 15.11 -1.76 13.85
C SER A 27 13.76 -1.16 14.22
N PHE A 28 13.47 0.07 13.82
CA PHE A 28 12.20 0.72 14.10
C PHE A 28 11.34 0.81 12.86
N HIS A 29 10.02 0.84 13.08
CA HIS A 29 9.07 1.15 12.03
C HIS A 29 9.42 2.48 11.35
N PRO A 30 9.35 2.60 10.01
CA PRO A 30 9.75 3.80 9.28
C PRO A 30 9.10 5.10 9.77
N GLU A 31 7.83 5.05 10.17
CA GLU A 31 7.14 6.22 10.74
C GLU A 31 7.83 6.74 12.00
N CYS A 32 8.32 5.87 12.88
CA CYS A 32 9.08 6.27 14.07
C CYS A 32 10.36 7.01 13.68
N ILE A 33 11.03 6.54 12.61
CA ILE A 33 12.24 7.16 12.06
C ILE A 33 11.95 8.59 11.63
N VAL A 34 10.84 8.80 10.92
CA VAL A 34 10.43 10.15 10.48
C VAL A 34 10.07 11.04 11.67
N ILE A 35 9.20 10.57 12.56
CA ILE A 35 8.72 11.36 13.72
C ILE A 35 9.91 11.81 14.58
N TYR A 36 10.73 10.88 15.06
CA TYR A 36 11.90 11.26 15.87
C TYR A 36 12.97 11.97 15.04
N GLY A 37 13.12 11.66 13.75
CA GLY A 37 14.01 12.36 12.83
C GLY A 37 13.70 13.86 12.77
N VAL A 38 12.42 14.23 12.63
CA VAL A 38 11.96 15.63 12.68
C VAL A 38 12.37 16.28 14.01
N PHE A 39 12.13 15.62 15.14
CA PHE A 39 12.50 16.18 16.45
C PHE A 39 14.02 16.22 16.68
N LEU A 40 14.80 15.32 16.09
CA LEU A 40 16.27 15.36 16.12
C LEU A 40 16.80 16.54 15.30
N VAL A 41 16.23 16.83 14.13
CA VAL A 41 16.56 18.02 13.34
C VAL A 41 16.19 19.29 14.11
N LEU A 42 14.98 19.35 14.68
CA LEU A 42 14.58 20.46 15.55
C LEU A 42 15.51 20.64 16.74
N PHE A 43 15.97 19.54 17.36
CA PHE A 43 16.94 19.58 18.46
C PHE A 43 18.29 20.16 18.02
N VAL A 44 18.77 19.81 16.82
CA VAL A 44 20.00 20.37 16.25
C VAL A 44 19.85 21.87 16.01
N VAL A 45 18.75 22.31 15.41
CA VAL A 45 18.45 23.74 15.20
C VAL A 45 18.47 24.46 16.55
N PHE A 46 17.80 23.89 17.56
CA PHE A 46 17.79 24.42 18.90
C PHE A 46 19.19 24.47 19.52
N PHE A 47 19.99 23.41 19.34
CA PHE A 47 21.37 23.36 19.83
C PHE A 47 22.24 24.46 19.23
N ILE A 48 22.07 24.79 17.94
CA ILE A 48 22.87 25.80 17.22
C ILE A 48 22.41 27.21 17.59
N LEU A 49 21.10 27.46 17.64
CA LEU A 49 20.55 28.81 17.79
C LEU A 49 20.37 29.25 19.24
N TYR A 50 20.12 28.32 20.18
CA TYR A 50 19.82 28.70 21.56
C TYR A 50 20.97 29.52 22.18
N PRO A 51 20.73 30.67 22.82
CA PRO A 51 21.79 31.52 23.34
C PRO A 51 22.66 30.80 24.38
N THR A 52 24.00 30.87 24.25
CA THR A 52 24.93 30.36 25.27
C THR A 52 26.03 31.37 25.55
N LYS A 53 26.53 31.40 26.80
CA LYS A 53 27.62 32.29 27.21
C LYS A 53 29.01 31.81 26.78
N THR A 54 29.13 30.53 26.41
CA THR A 54 30.42 29.84 26.26
C THR A 54 30.84 29.63 24.81
N GLU A 55 29.89 29.47 23.89
CA GLU A 55 30.19 29.11 22.50
C GLU A 55 29.39 29.96 21.52
N THR A 56 30.06 30.44 20.46
CA THR A 56 29.40 31.16 19.37
C THR A 56 28.59 30.20 18.49
N VAL A 57 27.61 30.73 17.75
CA VAL A 57 26.79 29.96 16.79
C VAL A 57 27.69 29.29 15.74
N LYS A 58 28.73 30.00 15.24
CA LYS A 58 29.68 29.49 14.25
C LYS A 58 30.41 28.23 14.74
N ILE A 59 30.90 28.21 15.98
CA ILE A 59 31.61 27.04 16.54
C ILE A 59 30.66 25.84 16.63
N ARG A 60 29.43 26.06 17.11
CA ARG A 60 28.42 25.00 17.21
C ARG A 60 28.02 24.46 15.84
N PHE A 61 27.89 25.33 14.85
CA PHE A 61 27.59 24.95 13.47
C PHE A 61 28.71 24.11 12.84
N LEU A 62 29.97 24.53 12.96
CA LEU A 62 31.11 23.75 12.46
C LEU A 62 31.22 22.38 13.14
N ARG A 63 30.95 22.32 14.43
CA ARG A 63 30.94 21.06 15.17
C ARG A 63 29.77 20.16 14.76
N PHE A 64 28.59 20.74 14.53
CA PHE A 64 27.45 20.04 13.94
C PHE A 64 27.85 19.43 12.59
N LEU A 65 28.45 20.21 11.69
CA LEU A 65 28.87 19.72 10.37
C LEU A 65 29.83 18.52 10.51
N LYS A 66 30.84 18.62 11.38
CA LYS A 66 31.76 17.51 11.66
C LYS A 66 31.03 16.27 12.17
N VAL A 67 30.14 16.43 13.15
CA VAL A 67 29.39 15.32 13.76
C VAL A 67 28.48 14.67 12.72
N SER A 68 27.75 15.47 11.95
CA SER A 68 26.79 15.01 10.95
C SER A 68 27.46 14.30 9.78
N LEU A 69 28.53 14.86 9.20
CA LEU A 69 29.24 14.21 8.08
C LEU A 69 29.83 12.86 8.49
N LEU A 70 30.52 12.81 9.64
CA LEU A 70 31.09 11.56 10.13
C LEU A 70 30.01 10.55 10.55
N SER A 71 28.93 11.02 11.17
CA SER A 71 27.84 10.12 11.56
C SER A 71 27.08 9.61 10.33
N ALA A 72 26.84 10.43 9.31
CA ALA A 72 26.18 10.02 8.08
C ALA A 72 26.98 8.92 7.36
N LEU A 73 28.31 9.09 7.25
CA LEU A 73 29.18 8.06 6.68
C LEU A 73 29.12 6.76 7.49
N LEU A 74 29.29 6.84 8.82
CA LEU A 74 29.28 5.65 9.68
C LEU A 74 27.91 4.97 9.71
N VAL A 75 26.83 5.74 9.73
CA VAL A 75 25.46 5.21 9.68
C VAL A 75 25.22 4.51 8.35
N PHE A 76 25.64 5.13 7.23
CA PHE A 76 25.56 4.49 5.92
C PHE A 76 26.31 3.16 5.90
N LEU A 77 27.55 3.13 6.40
CA LEU A 77 28.35 1.91 6.44
C LEU A 77 27.74 0.82 7.32
N PHE A 78 27.27 1.15 8.52
CA PHE A 78 26.64 0.17 9.41
C PHE A 78 25.29 -0.33 8.89
N SER A 79 24.53 0.53 8.21
CA SER A 79 23.20 0.23 7.69
C SER A 79 23.20 -0.04 6.18
N ALA A 80 24.35 -0.34 5.56
CA ALA A 80 24.47 -0.53 4.12
C ALA A 80 23.60 -1.69 3.61
N PHE A 81 23.44 -2.76 4.39
CA PHE A 81 22.53 -3.88 4.10
C PHE A 81 21.08 -3.47 3.86
N PHE A 82 20.64 -2.36 4.45
CA PHE A 82 19.30 -1.80 4.31
C PHE A 82 19.28 -0.65 3.30
N LEU A 83 20.26 0.25 3.39
CA LEU A 83 20.29 1.48 2.59
C LEU A 83 20.66 1.25 1.13
N ILE A 84 21.55 0.29 0.82
CA ILE A 84 21.91 0.00 -0.58
C ILE A 84 20.71 -0.53 -1.36
N PRO A 85 19.99 -1.59 -0.92
CA PRO A 85 18.75 -2.01 -1.57
C PRO A 85 17.76 -0.87 -1.72
N PHE A 86 17.55 -0.09 -0.64
CA PHE A 86 16.64 1.05 -0.66
C PHE A 86 16.99 2.09 -1.74
N PHE A 87 18.27 2.46 -1.88
CA PHE A 87 18.72 3.40 -2.91
C PHE A 87 18.74 2.81 -4.32
N MET A 88 18.84 1.49 -4.45
CA MET A 88 18.68 0.76 -5.72
C MET A 88 17.19 0.49 -6.05
N ASN A 89 16.29 1.22 -5.39
CA ASN A 89 14.84 1.15 -5.55
C ASN A 89 14.20 -0.22 -5.20
N ILE A 90 14.88 -1.01 -4.36
CA ILE A 90 14.35 -2.24 -3.76
C ILE A 90 13.75 -1.86 -2.41
N ARG A 91 12.53 -1.33 -2.47
CA ARG A 91 11.81 -0.80 -1.32
C ARG A 91 10.32 -1.03 -1.47
N SER A 92 9.61 -1.08 -0.35
CA SER A 92 8.15 -1.21 -0.33
C SER A 92 7.48 -0.04 -1.08
N PRO A 93 6.36 -0.27 -1.80
CA PRO A 93 5.56 0.77 -2.45
C PRO A 93 5.18 1.94 -1.54
N TYR A 94 5.04 1.68 -0.22
CA TYR A 94 4.77 2.71 0.79
C TYR A 94 5.79 3.85 0.80
N PHE A 95 7.04 3.62 0.36
CA PHE A 95 8.07 4.66 0.26
C PHE A 95 8.05 5.43 -1.06
N HIS A 96 7.16 5.07 -1.99
CA HIS A 96 7.04 5.77 -3.26
C HIS A 96 6.42 7.16 -3.02
N PRO A 97 6.95 8.24 -3.61
CA PRO A 97 6.42 9.60 -3.37
C PRO A 97 4.95 9.78 -3.71
N SER A 98 4.40 8.98 -4.62
CA SER A 98 2.98 9.02 -5.01
C SER A 98 2.05 8.20 -4.12
N TYR A 99 2.59 7.46 -3.14
CA TYR A 99 1.78 6.67 -2.22
C TYR A 99 1.16 7.57 -1.15
N GLU A 100 -0.15 7.51 -1.00
CA GLU A 100 -0.93 8.38 -0.12
C GLU A 100 -2.15 7.62 0.45
N TYR A 101 -2.52 7.90 1.71
CA TYR A 101 -3.81 7.49 2.25
C TYR A 101 -4.87 8.57 2.00
N PRO A 102 -6.16 8.22 2.02
CA PRO A 102 -7.23 9.20 2.13
C PRO A 102 -7.19 9.98 3.46
N LEU A 103 -7.54 11.27 3.44
CA LEU A 103 -7.58 12.12 4.64
C LEU A 103 -8.44 11.52 5.77
N GLU A 104 -9.57 10.89 5.43
CA GLU A 104 -10.54 10.33 6.37
C GLU A 104 -9.94 9.20 7.21
N ASP A 105 -9.00 8.42 6.67
CA ASP A 105 -8.28 7.38 7.44
C ASP A 105 -7.52 8.01 8.62
N SER A 106 -7.05 9.25 8.46
CA SER A 106 -6.39 9.98 9.54
C SER A 106 -7.32 10.42 10.65
N MET A 107 -8.61 10.62 10.35
CA MET A 107 -9.60 11.05 11.35
C MET A 107 -9.84 9.96 12.39
N LEU A 108 -9.89 8.70 11.95
CA LEU A 108 -10.16 7.53 12.80
C LEU A 108 -9.01 7.22 13.77
N CYS A 109 -7.76 7.50 13.37
CA CYS A 109 -6.56 7.22 14.16
C CYS A 109 -5.92 8.49 14.74
N SER A 110 -6.73 9.49 15.09
CA SER A 110 -6.28 10.76 15.68
C SER A 110 -6.91 11.00 17.04
N TYR A 111 -6.25 11.82 17.87
CA TYR A 111 -6.90 12.39 19.05
C TYR A 111 -7.95 13.42 18.63
N GLU A 112 -9.17 13.34 19.16
CA GLU A 112 -10.24 14.31 18.83
C GLU A 112 -10.01 15.68 19.49
N ASN A 113 -9.32 15.72 20.64
CA ASN A 113 -9.08 16.95 21.39
C ASN A 113 -7.72 16.98 22.09
N LEU A 114 -7.33 18.18 22.53
CA LEU A 114 -6.04 18.42 23.19
C LEU A 114 -5.92 17.76 24.57
N TYR A 115 -7.05 17.59 25.28
CA TYR A 115 -7.05 16.98 26.60
C TYR A 115 -6.65 15.50 26.52
N ASP A 116 -7.25 14.75 25.61
CA ASP A 116 -6.94 13.34 25.41
C ASP A 116 -5.52 13.13 24.88
N ALA A 117 -5.08 13.99 23.96
CA ALA A 117 -3.70 13.97 23.47
C ALA A 117 -2.69 14.27 24.60
N PHE A 118 -2.90 15.34 25.38
CA PHE A 118 -2.00 15.72 26.48
C PHE A 118 -1.97 14.68 27.61
N THR A 119 -3.08 13.98 27.84
CA THR A 119 -3.16 12.91 28.86
C THR A 119 -2.75 11.54 28.34
N LEU A 120 -2.34 11.43 27.06
CA LEU A 120 -1.92 10.17 26.41
C LEU A 120 -3.00 9.10 26.42
N ARG A 121 -4.26 9.48 26.22
CA ARG A 121 -5.39 8.56 26.19
C ARG A 121 -5.26 7.55 25.03
N ALA A 122 -5.74 6.33 25.21
CA ALA A 122 -5.76 5.35 24.13
C ALA A 122 -6.87 5.67 23.12
N VAL A 123 -6.56 5.64 21.82
CA VAL A 123 -7.51 5.97 20.74
C VAL A 123 -7.67 4.85 19.70
N GLU A 124 -6.71 3.93 19.58
CA GLU A 124 -6.80 2.81 18.63
C GLU A 124 -7.65 1.67 19.21
N ARG A 125 -8.77 1.36 18.55
CA ARG A 125 -9.78 0.40 19.01
C ARG A 125 -9.82 -0.80 18.05
N TRP A 126 -8.92 -1.77 18.23
CA TRP A 126 -8.86 -2.97 17.36
C TRP A 126 -8.80 -4.27 18.17
N GLY A 127 -7.70 -4.51 18.89
CA GLY A 127 -7.41 -5.84 19.44
C GLY A 127 -8.27 -6.31 20.63
N TYR A 128 -8.67 -5.40 21.54
CA TYR A 128 -9.36 -5.75 22.80
C TYR A 128 -10.79 -5.23 22.90
N VAL A 129 -11.39 -4.89 21.76
CA VAL A 129 -12.68 -4.19 21.69
C VAL A 129 -13.86 -4.98 22.29
N ASP A 130 -13.75 -6.30 22.41
CA ASP A 130 -14.79 -7.14 23.03
C ASP A 130 -14.63 -7.29 24.54
N LEU A 131 -13.46 -7.00 25.09
CA LEU A 131 -13.16 -7.18 26.51
C LEU A 131 -13.25 -5.88 27.30
N VAL A 132 -12.86 -4.76 26.68
CA VAL A 132 -12.78 -3.48 27.33
C VAL A 132 -13.02 -2.36 26.33
N ASP A 133 -13.81 -1.36 26.72
CA ASP A 133 -13.80 -0.09 25.99
C ASP A 133 -12.41 0.53 26.14
N VAL A 134 -11.57 0.38 25.11
CA VAL A 134 -10.18 0.85 25.09
C VAL A 134 -10.08 2.34 25.45
N TYR A 135 -11.12 3.12 25.16
CA TYR A 135 -11.13 4.55 25.42
C TYR A 135 -11.38 4.91 26.89
N THR A 136 -12.19 4.13 27.61
CA THR A 136 -12.59 4.44 28.99
C THR A 136 -12.12 3.42 30.02
N GLY A 137 -12.06 2.13 29.66
CA GLY A 137 -11.92 1.00 30.57
C GLY A 137 -10.49 0.49 30.81
N LEU A 138 -9.46 1.05 30.18
CA LEU A 138 -8.07 0.66 30.48
C LEU A 138 -7.61 1.10 31.88
N GLY A 139 -8.15 2.23 32.35
CA GLY A 139 -7.85 2.79 33.67
C GLY A 139 -8.65 2.12 34.79
N LEU A 140 -8.30 2.46 36.04
CA LEU A 140 -9.04 2.01 37.22
C LEU A 140 -10.52 2.47 37.10
N PRO A 141 -11.49 1.53 37.15
CA PRO A 141 -12.91 1.87 37.06
C PRO A 141 -13.33 2.89 38.12
N ASP A 142 -14.25 3.78 37.75
CA ASP A 142 -14.80 4.88 38.58
C ASP A 142 -13.78 5.88 39.14
N PHE A 143 -12.49 5.73 38.82
CA PHE A 143 -11.44 6.67 39.20
C PHE A 143 -11.14 7.65 38.06
N PRO A 144 -11.01 8.96 38.33
CA PRO A 144 -10.77 9.96 37.30
C PRO A 144 -9.28 9.98 36.85
N VAL A 145 -8.82 8.87 36.27
CA VAL A 145 -7.43 8.63 35.84
C VAL A 145 -6.92 9.76 34.94
N TYR A 146 -7.68 10.12 33.91
CA TYR A 146 -7.24 11.14 32.95
C TYR A 146 -7.19 12.54 33.57
N SER A 147 -8.08 12.84 34.52
CA SER A 147 -8.03 14.10 35.27
C SER A 147 -6.79 14.14 36.18
N LEU A 148 -6.43 13.01 36.80
CA LEU A 148 -5.21 12.88 37.57
C LEU A 148 -3.96 13.07 36.68
N LEU A 149 -3.91 12.40 35.52
CA LEU A 149 -2.85 12.55 34.52
C LEU A 149 -2.69 14.01 34.09
N PHE A 150 -3.80 14.67 33.81
CA PHE A 150 -3.81 16.08 33.44
C PHE A 150 -3.18 16.95 34.54
N ILE A 151 -3.58 16.76 35.80
CA ILE A 151 -3.03 17.49 36.95
C ILE A 151 -1.53 17.21 37.11
N ILE A 152 -1.10 15.95 36.99
CA ILE A 152 0.32 15.56 37.11
C ILE A 152 1.14 16.20 36.01
N PHE A 153 0.73 16.06 34.74
CA PHE A 153 1.47 16.60 33.62
C PHE A 153 1.47 18.13 33.63
N LEU A 154 0.34 18.79 33.92
CA LEU A 154 0.28 20.24 34.05
C LEU A 154 1.25 20.73 35.14
N SER A 155 1.24 20.08 36.31
CA SER A 155 2.19 20.36 37.40
C SER A 155 3.65 20.15 36.98
N ALA A 156 3.90 19.15 36.13
CA ALA A 156 5.22 18.85 35.62
C ALA A 156 5.73 19.95 34.66
N TYR A 157 4.90 20.47 33.76
CA TYR A 157 5.28 21.59 32.89
C TYR A 157 5.44 22.90 33.66
N CYS A 158 4.75 23.09 34.79
CA CYS A 158 5.00 24.25 35.68
C CYS A 158 6.45 24.33 36.19
N THR A 159 7.24 23.24 36.11
CA THR A 159 8.67 23.28 36.42
C THR A 159 9.48 24.20 35.48
N LEU A 160 8.94 24.54 34.30
CA LEU A 160 9.47 25.57 33.39
C LEU A 160 9.54 26.96 34.02
N LEU A 161 8.72 27.25 35.04
CA LEU A 161 8.80 28.52 35.77
C LEU A 161 10.10 28.61 36.58
N LYS A 162 10.70 27.48 36.95
CA LYS A 162 11.91 27.40 37.76
C LYS A 162 13.17 27.07 36.96
N LYS A 163 13.05 26.26 35.91
CA LYS A 163 14.18 25.86 35.05
C LYS A 163 13.86 26.16 33.59
N ARG A 164 14.59 27.12 33.03
CA ARG A 164 14.50 27.52 31.62
C ARG A 164 15.88 27.34 30.99
N ASP A 165 16.22 26.08 30.75
CA ASP A 165 17.40 25.74 29.96
C ASP A 165 17.00 25.24 28.57
N ARG A 166 18.01 25.03 27.72
CA ARG A 166 17.78 24.61 26.35
C ARG A 166 16.96 23.32 26.24
N TYR A 167 17.13 22.39 27.17
CA TYR A 167 16.45 21.10 27.12
C TYR A 167 15.00 21.27 27.50
N THR A 168 14.73 21.94 28.62
CA THR A 168 13.35 22.18 29.06
C THR A 168 12.57 22.98 28.02
N THR A 169 13.18 23.96 27.36
CA THR A 169 12.50 24.71 26.29
C THR A 169 12.27 23.86 25.05
N PHE A 170 13.26 23.07 24.62
CA PHE A 170 13.11 22.17 23.47
C PHE A 170 11.98 21.14 23.69
N PHE A 171 11.98 20.46 24.83
CA PHE A 171 10.97 19.45 25.12
C PHE A 171 9.57 20.05 25.30
N ALA A 172 9.46 21.25 25.88
CA ALA A 172 8.17 21.95 25.95
C ALA A 172 7.62 22.28 24.55
N LEU A 173 8.46 22.81 23.66
CA LEU A 173 8.08 23.09 22.28
C LEU A 173 7.74 21.80 21.51
N SER A 174 8.51 20.74 21.73
CA SER A 174 8.29 19.44 21.08
C SER A 174 6.96 18.82 21.49
N THR A 175 6.57 18.93 22.76
CA THR A 175 5.24 18.50 23.23
C THR A 175 4.13 19.23 22.49
N LEU A 176 4.23 20.56 22.33
CA LEU A 176 3.21 21.34 21.63
C LEU A 176 3.05 20.86 20.19
N ILE A 177 4.17 20.78 19.44
CA ILE A 177 4.17 20.29 18.05
C ILE A 177 3.58 18.88 17.96
N SER A 178 4.06 17.98 18.83
CA SER A 178 3.64 16.57 18.90
C SER A 178 2.13 16.42 19.13
N ILE A 179 1.56 17.15 20.10
CA ILE A 179 0.13 17.09 20.43
C ILE A 179 -0.72 17.62 19.27
N PHE A 180 -0.33 18.74 18.65
CA PHE A 180 -1.12 19.33 17.56
C PHE A 180 -1.15 18.44 16.33
N ILE A 181 -0.02 17.80 15.97
CA ILE A 181 0.03 16.84 14.86
C ILE A 181 -0.71 15.55 15.22
N ALA A 182 -0.58 15.05 16.46
CA ALA A 182 -1.23 13.81 16.91
C ALA A 182 -2.77 13.87 16.89
N LYS A 183 -3.31 15.09 16.95
CA LYS A 183 -4.73 15.38 16.87
C LYS A 183 -5.24 15.43 15.41
N GLY A 184 -4.37 15.26 14.43
CA GLY A 184 -4.70 15.22 13.01
C GLY A 184 -5.60 16.38 12.56
N PRO A 185 -6.65 16.11 11.75
CA PRO A 185 -7.50 17.13 11.14
C PRO A 185 -8.51 17.78 12.09
N HIS A 186 -8.62 17.35 13.35
CA HIS A 186 -9.59 17.88 14.32
C HIS A 186 -9.27 19.34 14.75
N PRO A 187 -10.20 20.12 15.33
CA PRO A 187 -9.89 21.44 15.89
C PRO A 187 -9.25 21.38 17.29
N PRO A 188 -8.50 22.41 17.74
CA PRO A 188 -8.03 23.58 16.99
C PRO A 188 -6.81 23.25 16.10
N LEU A 189 -6.53 24.12 15.11
CA LEU A 189 -5.42 24.00 14.14
C LEU A 189 -5.45 22.78 13.18
N GLY A 190 -6.55 22.02 13.12
CA GLY A 190 -6.71 20.92 12.14
C GLY A 190 -6.57 21.36 10.68
N GLN A 191 -6.90 22.61 10.36
CA GLN A 191 -6.70 23.17 9.01
C GLN A 191 -5.22 23.20 8.60
N ALA A 192 -4.28 23.38 9.54
CA ALA A 192 -2.85 23.31 9.23
C ALA A 192 -2.43 21.87 8.90
N PHE A 193 -3.03 20.87 9.57
CA PHE A 193 -2.82 19.46 9.26
C PHE A 193 -3.41 19.10 7.89
N ILE A 194 -4.64 19.52 7.59
CA ILE A 194 -5.28 19.31 6.28
C ILE A 194 -4.49 20.00 5.16
N TRP A 195 -4.00 21.22 5.40
CA TRP A 195 -3.10 21.89 4.47
C TRP A 195 -1.82 21.07 4.25
N ALA A 196 -1.18 20.60 5.33
CA ALA A 196 0.00 19.76 5.23
C ALA A 196 -0.27 18.46 4.46
N TRP A 197 -1.43 17.83 4.69
CA TRP A 197 -1.87 16.61 4.00
C TRP A 197 -1.88 16.76 2.48
N PHE A 198 -2.37 17.88 1.97
CA PHE A 198 -2.48 18.10 0.52
C PHE A 198 -1.30 18.86 -0.11
N ASN A 199 -0.41 19.47 0.70
CA ASN A 199 0.64 20.37 0.19
C ASN A 199 2.06 19.95 0.56
N LEU A 200 2.27 19.16 1.63
CA LEU A 200 3.59 18.66 1.98
C LEU A 200 3.81 17.31 1.28
N PRO A 201 4.87 17.18 0.45
CA PRO A 201 5.17 15.94 -0.24
C PRO A 201 5.22 14.76 0.73
N HIS A 202 4.49 13.68 0.39
CA HIS A 202 4.48 12.43 1.12
C HIS A 202 3.97 12.51 2.58
N PHE A 203 3.29 13.59 2.98
CA PHE A 203 2.71 13.71 4.33
C PHE A 203 1.46 12.83 4.52
N ALA A 204 0.69 12.61 3.44
CA ALA A 204 -0.50 11.75 3.44
C ALA A 204 -0.21 10.26 3.70
N VAL A 205 1.05 9.89 3.91
CA VAL A 205 1.46 8.54 4.33
C VAL A 205 1.16 8.27 5.82
N PHE A 206 0.98 9.32 6.63
CA PHE A 206 0.76 9.24 8.08
C PHE A 206 -0.72 9.12 8.46
N ARG A 207 -1.37 8.02 8.07
CA ARG A 207 -2.77 7.77 8.48
C ARG A 207 -2.95 7.71 10.00
N ALA A 208 -2.01 7.10 10.74
CA ALA A 208 -2.09 7.03 12.19
C ALA A 208 -1.45 8.26 12.85
N ALA A 209 -2.13 9.41 12.74
CA ALA A 209 -1.57 10.68 13.23
C ALA A 209 -1.30 10.64 14.74
N ASN A 210 -2.11 9.93 15.53
CA ASN A 210 -1.91 9.73 16.97
C ASN A 210 -0.48 9.28 17.34
N ARG A 211 0.24 8.55 16.48
CA ARG A 211 1.63 8.10 16.72
C ARG A 211 2.61 9.24 16.94
N TRP A 212 2.31 10.44 16.43
CA TRP A 212 3.11 11.64 16.70
C TRP A 212 3.18 11.98 18.20
N ILE A 213 2.26 11.46 19.02
CA ILE A 213 2.22 11.65 20.48
C ILE A 213 3.44 11.05 21.20
N MET A 214 4.18 10.14 20.56
CA MET A 214 5.38 9.52 21.12
C MET A 214 6.41 10.56 21.62
N MET A 215 6.52 11.71 20.95
CA MET A 215 7.41 12.78 21.39
C MET A 215 6.87 13.53 22.62
N ALA A 216 5.56 13.76 22.70
CA ALA A 216 4.93 14.28 23.92
C ALA A 216 5.13 13.32 25.08
N ALA A 217 4.91 12.01 24.90
CA ALA A 217 5.16 10.98 25.91
C ALA A 217 6.60 11.01 26.44
N PHE A 218 7.59 11.11 25.54
CA PHE A 218 8.99 11.25 25.91
C PHE A 218 9.27 12.55 26.69
N SER A 219 8.63 13.64 26.29
CA SER A 219 8.74 14.95 26.97
C SER A 219 8.09 14.93 28.36
N HIS A 220 6.91 14.30 28.51
CA HIS A 220 6.24 14.09 29.79
C HIS A 220 7.16 13.37 30.79
N ALA A 221 7.85 12.31 30.36
CA ALA A 221 8.80 11.59 31.22
C ALA A 221 9.90 12.52 31.78
N LEU A 222 10.46 13.41 30.96
CA LEU A 222 11.46 14.39 31.42
C LEU A 222 10.87 15.37 32.44
N PHE A 223 9.70 15.96 32.15
CA PHE A 223 9.09 16.95 33.02
C PHE A 223 8.62 16.34 34.35
N VAL A 224 8.06 15.13 34.32
CA VAL A 224 7.70 14.39 35.54
C VAL A 224 8.95 14.10 36.37
N ALA A 225 10.07 13.70 35.76
CA ALA A 225 11.32 13.51 36.48
C ALA A 225 11.83 14.81 37.14
N LEU A 226 11.69 15.95 36.47
CA LEU A 226 12.03 17.26 37.04
C LEU A 226 11.11 17.63 38.20
N LEU A 227 9.81 17.38 38.07
CA LEU A 227 8.82 17.60 39.12
C LEU A 227 9.16 16.76 40.36
N VAL A 228 9.37 15.45 40.18
CA VAL A 228 9.75 14.52 41.25
C VAL A 228 11.02 15.00 41.95
N ARG A 229 12.04 15.44 41.21
CA ARG A 229 13.28 16.00 41.79
C ARG A 229 12.99 17.21 42.68
N TYR A 230 12.13 18.12 42.26
CA TYR A 230 11.78 19.31 43.05
C TYR A 230 10.94 18.95 44.29
N LEU A 231 9.96 18.06 44.15
CA LEU A 231 9.14 17.58 45.26
C LEU A 231 10.01 16.85 46.30
N LEU A 232 10.88 15.93 45.88
CA LEU A 232 11.80 15.23 46.77
C LEU A 232 12.75 16.20 47.49
N SER A 233 13.29 17.20 46.79
CA SER A 233 14.13 18.22 47.41
C SER A 233 13.37 19.03 48.47
N TYR A 234 12.10 19.34 48.22
CA TYR A 234 11.24 20.07 49.15
C TYR A 234 10.85 19.23 50.38
N VAL A 235 10.56 17.94 50.17
CA VAL A 235 10.25 17.00 51.25
C VAL A 235 11.49 16.79 52.14
N ARG A 236 12.68 16.57 51.54
CA ARG A 236 13.92 16.34 52.28
C ARG A 236 14.40 17.56 53.07
N SER A 237 14.16 18.78 52.59
CA SER A 237 14.63 19.99 53.29
C SER A 237 13.90 20.26 54.61
N LYS A 238 12.81 19.53 54.92
CA LYS A 238 11.92 19.74 56.08
C LYS A 238 11.65 21.23 56.31
N SER A 239 11.35 22.00 55.25
CA SER A 239 11.28 23.46 55.31
C SER A 239 10.34 24.02 56.39
N TYR A 240 9.31 23.27 56.80
CA TYR A 240 8.43 23.64 57.91
C TYR A 240 9.10 23.66 59.30
N SER A 241 10.24 22.98 59.46
CA SER A 241 11.01 22.88 60.71
C SER A 241 12.05 23.99 60.87
N ARG A 242 12.44 24.69 59.78
CA ARG A 242 13.46 25.74 59.77
C ARG A 242 12.92 27.18 59.91
N LEU A 243 11.60 27.35 60.02
CA LEU A 243 10.98 28.65 60.31
C LEU A 243 11.18 28.98 61.80
N GLU A 244 12.34 29.55 62.14
CA GLU A 244 12.57 30.19 63.44
C GLU A 244 11.83 31.53 63.51
N CYS A 245 11.12 31.77 64.61
CA CYS A 245 10.44 33.04 64.87
C CYS A 245 11.49 34.14 65.07
N LYS A 246 11.76 34.95 64.04
CA LYS A 246 12.46 36.22 64.23
C LYS A 246 11.44 37.36 64.31
N PRO A 247 11.41 38.13 65.41
CA PRO A 247 10.55 39.32 65.49
C PRO A 247 11.02 40.38 64.48
N LEU A 248 10.07 41.04 63.81
CA LEU A 248 10.38 42.16 62.91
C LEU A 248 10.57 43.41 63.79
N LYS A 249 11.83 43.84 63.96
CA LYS A 249 12.17 45.07 64.66
C LYS A 249 12.10 46.25 63.70
N VAL A 250 11.12 47.13 63.89
CA VAL A 250 11.02 48.39 63.14
C VAL A 250 11.44 49.53 64.06
N SER A 251 12.54 50.21 63.74
CA SER A 251 12.99 51.40 64.47
C SER A 251 12.39 52.65 63.82
N LEU A 252 11.51 53.35 64.54
CA LEU A 252 10.97 54.64 64.10
C LEU A 252 11.75 55.77 64.78
N LYS A 253 12.37 56.65 63.97
CA LYS A 253 12.99 57.88 64.45
C LYS A 253 11.97 59.01 64.34
N ILE A 254 11.39 59.40 65.48
CA ILE A 254 10.50 60.57 65.57
C ILE A 254 11.37 61.77 65.99
N SER A 255 11.22 62.90 65.30
CA SER A 255 12.14 64.05 65.32
C SER A 255 12.16 64.88 66.62
N SER A 256 11.72 64.35 67.77
CA SER A 256 11.72 65.07 69.05
C SER A 256 12.05 64.24 70.30
N SER A 257 12.68 63.06 70.18
CA SER A 257 13.19 62.32 71.36
C SER A 257 14.55 61.67 71.12
N LYS A 258 15.46 61.75 72.11
CA LYS A 258 16.87 61.29 72.03
C LYS A 258 17.09 59.77 72.07
N GLU A 259 16.04 58.95 72.11
CA GLU A 259 16.15 57.48 72.01
C GLU A 259 15.23 56.90 70.93
N PRO A 260 15.72 55.98 70.07
CA PRO A 260 14.89 55.30 69.08
C PRO A 260 13.96 54.30 69.78
N ARG A 261 12.64 54.47 69.64
CA ARG A 261 11.68 53.42 70.03
C ARG A 261 11.67 52.33 68.96
N THR A 262 12.18 51.15 69.32
CA THR A 262 12.00 49.92 68.52
C THR A 262 10.63 49.35 68.79
N LEU A 263 9.78 49.29 67.75
CA LEU A 263 8.50 48.62 67.80
C LEU A 263 8.73 47.17 67.36
N GLU A 264 8.54 46.22 68.28
CA GLU A 264 8.53 44.78 67.97
C GLU A 264 7.13 44.38 67.51
N LEU A 265 6.95 44.18 66.20
CA LEU A 265 5.72 43.63 65.65
C LEU A 265 5.77 42.10 65.78
N SER A 266 4.84 41.54 66.56
CA SER A 266 4.65 40.08 66.65
C SER A 266 4.19 39.54 65.29
N MET A 267 5.11 38.85 64.60
CA MET A 267 4.82 38.09 63.38
C MET A 267 4.28 36.69 63.69
N GLU A 268 3.82 36.44 64.92
CA GLU A 268 3.49 35.10 65.40
C GLU A 268 2.28 34.50 64.67
N PHE A 269 1.26 35.30 64.37
CA PHE A 269 0.11 34.87 63.56
C PHE A 269 0.52 34.51 62.12
N ILE A 270 1.32 35.36 61.47
CA ILE A 270 1.82 35.14 60.11
C ILE A 270 2.75 33.92 60.07
N ASN A 271 3.63 33.75 61.05
CA ASN A 271 4.52 32.60 61.15
C ASN A 271 3.77 31.29 61.44
N LYS A 272 2.74 31.34 62.30
CA LYS A 272 1.87 30.18 62.57
C LYS A 272 1.07 29.78 61.33
N PHE A 273 0.55 30.75 60.59
CA PHE A 273 -0.10 30.54 59.30
C PHE A 273 0.87 29.99 58.24
N LEU A 274 2.08 30.56 58.10
CA LEU A 274 3.14 30.10 57.20
C LEU A 274 3.62 28.68 57.53
N LYS A 275 3.75 28.35 58.82
CA LYS A 275 4.14 27.01 59.27
C LYS A 275 3.04 26.00 58.98
N LYS A 276 1.76 26.37 59.17
CA LYS A 276 0.60 25.53 58.83
C LYS A 276 0.51 25.30 57.32
N THR A 277 0.65 26.34 56.51
CA THR A 277 0.67 26.24 55.04
C THR A 277 1.85 25.42 54.53
N CYS A 278 3.06 25.60 55.08
CA CYS A 278 4.22 24.76 54.74
C CYS A 278 4.02 23.28 55.11
N LYS A 279 3.37 22.98 56.24
CA LYS A 279 3.00 21.60 56.59
C LYS A 279 1.98 21.00 55.62
N VAL A 280 0.96 21.77 55.23
CA VAL A 280 -0.04 21.34 54.25
C VAL A 280 0.62 21.08 52.88
N LEU A 281 1.46 21.99 52.41
CA LEU A 281 2.24 21.82 51.16
C LEU A 281 3.16 20.61 51.22
N HIS A 282 3.75 20.31 52.37
CA HIS A 282 4.56 19.11 52.55
C HIS A 282 3.74 17.82 52.40
N ILE A 283 2.54 17.78 53.00
CA ILE A 283 1.59 16.65 52.85
C ILE A 283 1.16 16.52 51.38
N ILE A 284 0.80 17.62 50.73
CA ILE A 284 0.42 17.64 49.30
C ILE A 284 1.58 17.15 48.42
N ALA A 285 2.83 17.55 48.71
CA ALA A 285 3.99 17.10 47.95
C ALA A 285 4.21 15.58 48.07
N ILE A 286 4.03 15.01 49.27
CA ILE A 286 4.09 13.56 49.49
C ILE A 286 2.94 12.86 48.76
N ALA A 287 1.71 13.37 48.88
CA ALA A 287 0.55 12.82 48.20
C ALA A 287 0.73 12.82 46.68
N LEU A 288 1.25 13.92 46.11
CA LEU A 288 1.54 14.02 44.68
C LEU A 288 2.66 13.05 44.25
N LEU A 289 3.69 12.83 45.06
CA LEU A 289 4.71 11.80 44.78
C LEU A 289 4.12 10.39 44.75
N ILE A 290 3.23 10.07 45.70
CA ILE A 290 2.51 8.79 45.74
C ILE A 290 1.63 8.65 44.50
N LEU A 291 0.88 9.69 44.15
CA LEU A 291 0.02 9.68 42.96
C LEU A 291 0.82 9.53 41.67
N ILE A 292 1.96 10.22 41.52
CA ILE A 292 2.86 10.04 40.37
C ILE A 292 3.34 8.59 40.27
N PHE A 293 3.69 7.97 41.39
CA PHE A 293 4.11 6.57 41.43
C PHE A 293 2.97 5.61 41.06
N LEU A 294 1.78 5.81 41.62
CA LEU A 294 0.60 4.96 41.38
C LEU A 294 -0.02 5.16 40.00
N ASN A 295 0.18 6.32 39.38
CA ASN A 295 -0.51 6.71 38.14
C ASN A 295 -0.33 5.71 36.99
N GLY A 296 0.86 5.11 36.85
CA GLY A 296 1.08 4.06 35.83
C GLY A 296 0.20 2.82 36.06
N PHE A 297 0.04 2.42 37.32
CA PHE A 297 -0.87 1.32 37.69
C PHE A 297 -2.33 1.70 37.46
N LEU A 298 -2.72 2.92 37.86
CA LEU A 298 -4.09 3.40 37.69
C LEU A 298 -4.48 3.55 36.21
N ALA A 299 -3.56 3.98 35.35
CA ALA A 299 -3.84 4.17 33.91
C ALA A 299 -3.82 2.88 33.10
N CYS A 300 -3.14 1.84 33.58
CA CYS A 300 -3.05 0.53 32.94
C CYS A 300 -3.70 -0.56 33.79
N PHE A 301 -4.67 -0.20 34.63
CA PHE A 301 -5.27 -1.10 35.63
C PHE A 301 -5.79 -2.39 35.01
N PHE A 302 -6.44 -2.30 33.84
CA PHE A 302 -6.90 -3.46 33.09
C PHE A 302 -5.78 -4.49 32.84
N PHE A 303 -4.59 -4.05 32.42
CA PHE A 303 -3.47 -4.97 32.18
C PHE A 303 -2.86 -5.54 33.45
N PHE A 304 -2.93 -4.82 34.56
CA PHE A 304 -2.49 -5.36 35.85
C PHE A 304 -3.47 -6.40 36.41
N CYS A 305 -4.77 -6.22 36.18
CA CYS A 305 -5.81 -7.13 36.67
C CYS A 305 -6.00 -8.35 35.77
N CYS A 306 -6.01 -8.15 34.46
CA CYS A 306 -6.33 -9.18 33.48
C CYS A 306 -5.06 -9.78 32.84
N GLY A 307 -3.93 -9.07 32.86
CA GLY A 307 -2.76 -9.42 32.05
C GLY A 307 -2.90 -9.03 30.59
N LEU A 308 -1.89 -9.31 29.77
CA LEU A 308 -2.00 -9.24 28.31
C LEU A 308 -2.88 -10.39 27.83
N GLN A 309 -3.89 -10.06 27.02
CA GLN A 309 -4.81 -11.06 26.49
C GLN A 309 -4.25 -11.60 25.18
N VAL A 310 -4.24 -12.92 25.05
CA VAL A 310 -3.77 -13.61 23.85
C VAL A 310 -4.87 -14.57 23.41
N TYR A 311 -5.19 -14.54 22.12
CA TYR A 311 -6.07 -15.52 21.52
C TYR A 311 -5.23 -16.66 20.95
N THR A 312 -5.55 -17.90 21.36
CA THR A 312 -4.99 -19.10 20.75
C THR A 312 -6.08 -19.72 19.87
N PRO A 313 -5.90 -19.73 18.53
CA PRO A 313 -6.89 -20.33 17.63
C PRO A 313 -7.13 -21.81 17.98
N PRO A 314 -8.40 -22.26 18.01
CA PRO A 314 -8.74 -23.68 18.13
C PRO A 314 -7.97 -24.54 17.12
N ASN A 315 -7.60 -25.77 17.52
CA ASN A 315 -6.85 -26.70 16.65
C ASN A 315 -7.55 -26.93 15.31
N ILE A 316 -8.87 -27.05 15.33
CA ILE A 316 -9.72 -27.25 14.15
C ILE A 316 -9.59 -26.15 13.09
N TYR A 317 -9.11 -24.96 13.47
CA TYR A 317 -8.82 -23.90 12.50
C TYR A 317 -7.40 -24.03 11.91
N ARG A 318 -6.46 -24.65 12.64
CA ARG A 318 -5.05 -24.83 12.23
C ARG A 318 -4.80 -26.13 11.47
N GLU A 319 -5.54 -27.18 11.79
CA GLU A 319 -5.47 -28.52 11.18
C GLU A 319 -5.35 -28.52 9.64
N PRO A 320 -6.18 -27.79 8.86
CA PRO A 320 -6.02 -27.79 7.40
C PRO A 320 -4.68 -27.20 6.93
N TYR A 321 -4.15 -26.20 7.63
CA TYR A 321 -2.85 -25.60 7.28
C TYR A 321 -1.68 -26.48 7.72
N GLU A 322 -1.80 -27.17 8.85
CA GLU A 322 -0.82 -28.17 9.31
C GLU A 322 -0.81 -29.39 8.36
N TRP A 323 -1.97 -29.77 7.80
CA TRP A 323 -2.05 -30.79 6.76
C TRP A 323 -1.32 -30.37 5.49
N ILE A 324 -1.54 -29.13 5.02
CA ILE A 324 -0.84 -28.54 3.85
C ILE A 324 0.68 -28.50 4.06
N ALA A 325 1.15 -28.28 5.29
CA ALA A 325 2.58 -28.24 5.61
C ALA A 325 3.32 -29.56 5.28
N ASN A 326 2.61 -30.68 5.25
CA ASN A 326 3.20 -31.99 4.95
C ASN A 326 3.37 -32.26 3.44
N LEU A 327 2.84 -31.39 2.58
CA LEU A 327 2.92 -31.56 1.13
C LEU A 327 4.25 -30.97 0.60
N PRO A 328 5.05 -31.75 -0.15
CA PRO A 328 6.41 -31.37 -0.54
C PRO A 328 6.48 -30.38 -1.71
N ASP A 329 5.41 -30.25 -2.48
CA ASP A 329 5.39 -29.46 -3.73
C ASP A 329 5.56 -27.93 -3.49
N ASP A 330 6.15 -27.24 -4.47
CA ASP A 330 6.27 -25.78 -4.53
C ASP A 330 5.04 -25.18 -5.23
N TYR A 331 4.05 -24.76 -4.44
CA TYR A 331 2.79 -24.17 -4.90
C TYR A 331 2.33 -23.04 -3.98
N LYS A 332 1.25 -22.37 -4.37
CA LYS A 332 0.57 -21.32 -3.59
C LYS A 332 -0.77 -21.80 -3.05
N VAL A 333 -1.20 -21.18 -1.96
CA VAL A 333 -2.44 -21.50 -1.24
C VAL A 333 -3.40 -20.32 -1.31
N VAL A 334 -4.68 -20.60 -1.53
CA VAL A 334 -5.76 -19.64 -1.31
C VAL A 334 -6.37 -19.98 0.04
N SER A 335 -6.34 -19.03 0.97
CA SER A 335 -7.08 -19.14 2.21
C SER A 335 -8.33 -18.27 2.10
N VAL A 336 -9.50 -18.91 2.11
CA VAL A 336 -10.78 -18.18 2.12
C VAL A 336 -10.98 -17.55 3.49
N GLY A 337 -11.17 -16.23 3.53
CA GLY A 337 -11.45 -15.44 4.73
C GLY A 337 -12.89 -14.91 4.77
N CYS A 338 -13.28 -14.40 5.94
CA CYS A 338 -14.55 -13.70 6.14
C CYS A 338 -14.37 -12.18 6.09
N SER A 339 -15.33 -11.50 5.48
CA SER A 339 -15.46 -10.04 5.53
C SER A 339 -15.77 -9.53 6.94
N PRO A 340 -15.55 -8.23 7.20
CA PRO A 340 -16.03 -7.60 8.42
C PRO A 340 -17.54 -7.76 8.63
N SER A 341 -18.35 -7.63 7.56
CA SER A 341 -19.80 -7.79 7.64
C SER A 341 -20.26 -9.20 8.00
N GLU A 342 -19.53 -10.23 7.54
CA GLU A 342 -19.79 -11.63 7.90
C GLU A 342 -19.48 -11.88 9.38
N TRP A 343 -18.33 -11.38 9.86
CA TRP A 343 -17.95 -11.49 11.27
C TRP A 343 -18.90 -10.76 12.21
N GLU A 344 -19.32 -9.54 11.84
CA GLU A 344 -20.21 -8.71 12.65
C GLU A 344 -21.70 -9.02 12.44
N LYS A 345 -22.03 -9.91 11.48
CA LYS A 345 -23.41 -10.31 11.13
C LYS A 345 -24.29 -9.09 10.83
N LEU A 346 -23.78 -8.18 10.01
CA LEU A 346 -24.50 -6.97 9.63
C LEU A 346 -25.75 -7.31 8.79
N PRO A 347 -26.78 -6.43 8.72
CA PRO A 347 -27.99 -6.69 7.95
C PRO A 347 -27.74 -6.90 6.44
N VAL A 348 -26.69 -6.27 5.92
CA VAL A 348 -26.19 -6.47 4.56
C VAL A 348 -24.84 -7.15 4.70
N ILE A 349 -24.76 -8.40 4.25
CA ILE A 349 -23.55 -9.23 4.30
C ILE A 349 -22.96 -9.24 2.90
N GLU A 350 -21.73 -8.76 2.75
CA GLU A 350 -20.98 -8.84 1.50
C GLU A 350 -19.72 -9.66 1.74
N SER A 351 -19.41 -10.61 0.86
CA SER A 351 -18.18 -11.40 1.03
C SER A 351 -16.92 -10.58 0.73
N ASP A 352 -15.83 -10.97 1.39
CA ASP A 352 -14.46 -10.52 1.13
C ASP A 352 -13.50 -11.67 1.43
N PHE A 353 -13.38 -12.58 0.46
CA PHE A 353 -12.70 -13.87 0.67
C PHE A 353 -11.19 -13.76 0.92
N ALA A 354 -10.58 -12.58 0.78
CA ALA A 354 -9.16 -12.35 1.06
C ALA A 354 -8.96 -11.25 2.11
N HIS A 355 -9.96 -11.00 2.96
CA HIS A 355 -9.84 -10.09 4.08
C HIS A 355 -8.76 -10.57 5.06
N SER A 356 -8.00 -9.64 5.65
CA SER A 356 -6.84 -9.97 6.47
C SER A 356 -7.15 -10.14 7.96
N ALA A 357 -8.36 -9.82 8.40
CA ALA A 357 -8.73 -9.80 9.81
C ALA A 357 -9.74 -10.88 10.17
N MET A 358 -9.62 -11.36 11.40
CA MET A 358 -10.54 -12.31 12.02
C MET A 358 -11.10 -11.69 13.29
N ARG A 359 -12.41 -11.84 13.52
CA ARG A 359 -13.01 -11.51 14.82
C ARG A 359 -12.85 -12.69 15.77
N THR A 360 -12.30 -12.41 16.95
CA THR A 360 -12.04 -13.42 17.99
C THR A 360 -12.83 -13.09 19.25
N THR A 361 -12.70 -13.90 20.30
CA THR A 361 -13.34 -13.63 21.60
C THR A 361 -12.74 -12.41 22.32
N ILE A 362 -11.59 -11.91 21.89
CA ILE A 362 -10.93 -10.73 22.49
C ILE A 362 -11.16 -9.44 21.69
N GLY A 363 -11.39 -9.55 20.39
CA GLY A 363 -11.50 -8.43 19.45
C GLY A 363 -10.99 -8.80 18.05
N TRP A 364 -10.64 -7.80 17.26
CA TRP A 364 -10.09 -8.00 15.91
C TRP A 364 -8.62 -8.41 15.97
N GLY A 365 -8.28 -9.52 15.29
CA GLY A 365 -6.92 -10.01 15.11
C GLY A 365 -6.58 -10.24 13.65
N HIS A 366 -5.36 -10.70 13.39
CA HIS A 366 -4.99 -11.20 12.06
C HIS A 366 -5.66 -12.54 11.82
N ASP A 367 -6.20 -12.73 10.62
CA ASP A 367 -6.74 -14.01 10.20
C ASP A 367 -5.63 -15.05 10.08
N ILE A 368 -5.85 -16.24 10.65
CA ILE A 368 -4.83 -17.29 10.71
C ILE A 368 -4.51 -17.85 9.32
N GLY A 369 -5.48 -17.81 8.42
CA GLY A 369 -5.37 -18.31 7.07
C GLY A 369 -4.64 -17.31 6.19
N PHE A 370 -4.93 -16.03 6.37
CA PHE A 370 -4.17 -14.93 5.76
C PHE A 370 -2.68 -14.96 6.13
N GLU A 371 -2.35 -15.35 7.37
CA GLU A 371 -0.99 -15.47 7.89
C GLU A 371 -0.45 -16.92 7.85
N SER A 372 -1.15 -17.86 7.22
CA SER A 372 -0.83 -19.30 7.30
C SER A 372 0.53 -19.70 6.71
N SER A 373 1.17 -18.80 5.96
CA SER A 373 2.56 -18.98 5.48
C SER A 373 3.55 -19.29 6.61
N PHE A 374 3.32 -18.82 7.85
CA PHE A 374 4.16 -19.16 9.00
C PHE A 374 4.02 -20.62 9.48
N ILE A 375 2.94 -21.31 9.07
CA ILE A 375 2.64 -22.70 9.43
C ILE A 375 3.21 -23.66 8.36
N HIS A 376 2.98 -23.36 7.08
CA HIS A 376 3.27 -24.28 5.99
C HIS A 376 4.42 -23.85 5.05
N ASP A 377 4.98 -22.66 5.21
CA ASP A 377 6.08 -22.10 4.39
C ASP A 377 5.75 -22.01 2.88
N LYS A 378 4.49 -21.67 2.56
CA LYS A 378 4.02 -21.49 1.18
C LYS A 378 3.40 -20.10 0.99
N PRO A 379 3.49 -19.49 -0.21
CA PRO A 379 2.84 -18.22 -0.47
C PRO A 379 1.31 -18.35 -0.38
N VAL A 380 0.66 -17.33 0.19
CA VAL A 380 -0.79 -17.26 0.35
C VAL A 380 -1.38 -16.15 -0.52
N LEU A 381 -2.54 -16.38 -1.14
CA LEU A 381 -3.32 -15.32 -1.76
C LEU A 381 -3.86 -14.39 -0.68
N GLN A 382 -3.21 -13.25 -0.51
CA GLN A 382 -3.67 -12.17 0.36
C GLN A 382 -4.55 -11.19 -0.44
N ASN A 383 -4.84 -10.02 0.13
CA ASN A 383 -5.60 -8.95 -0.52
C ASN A 383 -4.81 -8.19 -1.63
N GLY A 384 -3.78 -8.80 -2.20
CA GLY A 384 -2.84 -8.17 -3.15
C GLY A 384 -1.82 -7.21 -2.53
N GLY A 385 -1.89 -6.94 -1.22
CA GLY A 385 -0.90 -6.14 -0.50
C GLY A 385 -0.86 -4.67 -0.92
N TRP A 386 0.35 -4.11 -0.96
CA TRP A 386 0.61 -2.70 -1.32
C TRP A 386 1.10 -2.51 -2.76
N ASP A 387 1.35 -3.59 -3.49
CA ASP A 387 1.71 -3.51 -4.91
C ASP A 387 0.42 -3.38 -5.74
N PHE A 388 0.41 -2.41 -6.63
CA PHE A 388 -0.76 -2.00 -7.37
C PHE A 388 -1.33 -3.09 -8.27
N ARG A 389 -0.48 -3.79 -9.04
CA ARG A 389 -0.92 -4.81 -10.01
C ARG A 389 -1.58 -6.04 -9.36
N PRO A 390 -0.95 -6.72 -8.38
CA PRO A 390 -1.63 -7.82 -7.71
C PRO A 390 -2.84 -7.34 -6.91
N ARG A 391 -2.84 -6.11 -6.38
CA ARG A 391 -4.02 -5.52 -5.73
C ARG A 391 -5.19 -5.36 -6.69
N GLU A 392 -4.96 -4.87 -7.91
CA GLU A 392 -5.98 -4.78 -8.97
C GLU A 392 -6.59 -6.13 -9.30
N PHE A 393 -5.74 -7.12 -9.59
CA PHE A 393 -6.17 -8.46 -9.90
C PHE A 393 -7.03 -9.06 -8.78
N VAL A 394 -6.56 -8.95 -7.53
CA VAL A 394 -7.26 -9.51 -6.38
C VAL A 394 -8.54 -8.74 -6.04
N ASP A 395 -8.57 -7.41 -6.17
CA ASP A 395 -9.79 -6.61 -5.98
C ASP A 395 -10.88 -7.02 -6.98
N TYR A 396 -10.52 -7.31 -8.24
CA TYR A 396 -11.44 -7.85 -9.25
C TYR A 396 -12.03 -9.22 -8.82
N LEU A 397 -11.18 -10.15 -8.37
CA LEU A 397 -11.67 -11.44 -7.88
C LEU A 397 -12.60 -11.27 -6.67
N ARG A 398 -12.20 -10.47 -5.67
CA ARG A 398 -12.91 -10.32 -4.39
C ARG A 398 -14.25 -9.63 -4.54
N PHE A 399 -14.25 -8.45 -5.16
CA PHE A 399 -15.36 -7.53 -5.10
C PHE A 399 -16.27 -7.61 -6.33
N HIS A 400 -15.80 -8.21 -7.42
CA HIS A 400 -16.62 -8.42 -8.61
C HIS A 400 -17.03 -9.89 -8.78
N LEU A 401 -16.06 -10.80 -8.97
CA LEU A 401 -16.40 -12.20 -9.29
C LEU A 401 -17.01 -12.97 -8.11
N VAL A 402 -16.35 -13.00 -6.95
CA VAL A 402 -16.79 -13.80 -5.80
C VAL A 402 -18.00 -13.17 -5.12
N ARG A 403 -17.93 -11.87 -4.80
CA ARG A 403 -19.01 -11.15 -4.13
C ARG A 403 -20.35 -11.21 -4.85
N ASN A 404 -20.33 -11.15 -6.17
CA ASN A 404 -21.55 -11.19 -6.98
C ASN A 404 -21.82 -12.56 -7.61
N LYS A 405 -21.05 -13.60 -7.24
CA LYS A 405 -21.16 -14.98 -7.74
C LYS A 405 -21.18 -15.07 -9.28
N LEU A 406 -20.30 -14.36 -9.98
CA LEU A 406 -20.35 -14.21 -11.44
C LEU A 406 -19.62 -15.31 -12.22
N THR A 407 -19.02 -16.30 -11.56
CA THR A 407 -18.23 -17.33 -12.25
C THR A 407 -18.24 -18.68 -11.54
N LYS A 408 -18.23 -19.76 -12.34
CA LYS A 408 -17.85 -21.13 -11.98
C LYS A 408 -16.42 -21.50 -12.41
N ASN A 409 -15.66 -20.55 -12.96
CA ASN A 409 -14.33 -20.78 -13.52
C ASN A 409 -13.21 -20.09 -12.71
N LEU A 410 -13.45 -19.70 -11.46
CA LEU A 410 -12.45 -19.01 -10.63
C LEU A 410 -11.16 -19.85 -10.49
N LEU A 411 -11.29 -21.16 -10.36
CA LEU A 411 -10.14 -22.07 -10.22
C LEU A 411 -9.29 -22.13 -11.49
N LYS A 412 -9.89 -21.99 -12.67
CA LYS A 412 -9.17 -21.84 -13.94
C LYS A 412 -8.29 -20.58 -13.91
N ILE A 413 -8.86 -19.46 -13.46
CA ILE A 413 -8.17 -18.16 -13.36
C ILE A 413 -7.03 -18.22 -12.34
N LEU A 414 -7.26 -18.82 -11.17
CA LEU A 414 -6.24 -18.95 -10.12
C LEU A 414 -5.15 -19.98 -10.46
N GLY A 415 -5.51 -21.02 -11.23
CA GLY A 415 -4.64 -22.15 -11.54
C GLY A 415 -3.35 -21.77 -12.26
N VAL A 416 -3.43 -20.85 -13.23
CA VAL A 416 -2.24 -20.37 -13.98
C VAL A 416 -1.19 -19.69 -13.07
N PHE A 417 -1.61 -19.18 -11.91
CA PHE A 417 -0.74 -18.53 -10.93
C PHE A 417 -0.20 -19.49 -9.85
N SER A 418 -0.31 -20.80 -10.07
CA SER A 418 0.15 -21.86 -9.17
C SER A 418 -0.62 -21.95 -7.84
N TYR A 419 -1.85 -21.42 -7.80
CA TYR A 419 -2.77 -21.64 -6.68
C TYR A 419 -3.38 -23.04 -6.76
N LYS A 420 -2.67 -24.01 -6.18
CA LYS A 420 -3.01 -25.44 -6.22
C LYS A 420 -4.03 -25.84 -5.17
N TYR A 421 -3.99 -25.24 -3.98
CA TYR A 421 -4.88 -25.61 -2.88
C TYR A 421 -5.69 -24.43 -2.39
N ILE A 422 -6.99 -24.65 -2.21
CA ILE A 422 -7.95 -23.70 -1.69
C ILE A 422 -8.43 -24.25 -0.35
N VAL A 423 -8.11 -23.56 0.73
CA VAL A 423 -8.60 -23.85 2.07
C VAL A 423 -9.89 -23.08 2.27
N VAL A 424 -10.98 -23.80 2.58
CA VAL A 424 -12.25 -23.22 3.02
C VAL A 424 -12.43 -23.53 4.51
N PRO A 425 -12.08 -22.59 5.41
CA PRO A 425 -12.16 -22.80 6.85
C PRO A 425 -13.59 -23.06 7.35
N LEU A 426 -13.69 -23.73 8.50
CA LEU A 426 -14.96 -23.99 9.18
C LEU A 426 -15.80 -22.72 9.43
N TYR A 427 -15.14 -21.59 9.76
CA TYR A 427 -15.81 -20.35 10.17
C TYR A 427 -16.33 -19.49 8.99
N ILE A 428 -16.17 -19.96 7.75
CA ILE A 428 -16.68 -19.26 6.57
C ILE A 428 -18.20 -19.36 6.49
N SER A 429 -18.85 -18.30 6.02
CA SER A 429 -20.30 -18.26 5.80
C SER A 429 -20.75 -19.33 4.80
N ASP A 430 -21.99 -19.81 4.96
CA ASP A 430 -22.55 -20.82 4.07
C ASP A 430 -22.57 -20.35 2.61
N GLU A 431 -22.86 -19.06 2.39
CA GLU A 431 -22.89 -18.45 1.06
C GLU A 431 -21.51 -18.43 0.38
N THR A 432 -20.47 -17.99 1.09
CA THR A 432 -19.09 -17.99 0.56
C THR A 432 -18.60 -19.42 0.35
N ARG A 433 -18.92 -20.35 1.28
CA ARG A 433 -18.59 -21.77 1.15
C ARG A 433 -19.25 -22.39 -0.08
N GLU A 434 -20.53 -22.13 -0.29
CA GLU A 434 -21.30 -22.61 -1.44
C GLU A 434 -20.69 -22.12 -2.77
N PHE A 435 -20.26 -20.85 -2.82
CA PHE A 435 -19.61 -20.31 -4.01
C PHE A 435 -18.37 -21.12 -4.42
N PHE A 436 -17.48 -21.46 -3.47
CA PHE A 436 -16.27 -22.25 -3.76
C PHE A 436 -16.58 -23.71 -4.12
N LEU A 437 -17.66 -24.28 -3.58
CA LEU A 437 -18.11 -25.65 -3.92
C LEU A 437 -18.80 -25.74 -5.28
N ASN A 438 -19.33 -24.64 -5.80
CA ASN A 438 -19.93 -24.56 -7.15
C ASN A 438 -18.91 -24.23 -8.26
N GLN A 439 -17.61 -24.20 -7.95
CA GLN A 439 -16.58 -24.01 -8.96
C GLN A 439 -16.28 -25.31 -9.72
N ASN A 440 -15.93 -25.20 -11.00
CA ASN A 440 -15.51 -26.33 -11.82
C ASN A 440 -14.05 -26.72 -11.55
N GLY A 441 -13.74 -28.00 -11.75
CA GLY A 441 -12.36 -28.52 -11.85
C GLY A 441 -11.59 -28.52 -10.53
N TYR A 442 -12.20 -29.02 -9.46
CA TYR A 442 -11.48 -29.35 -8.23
C TYR A 442 -11.65 -30.80 -7.81
N THR A 443 -10.71 -31.27 -6.99
CA THR A 443 -10.81 -32.53 -6.25
C THR A 443 -10.75 -32.23 -4.76
N MET A 444 -11.66 -32.80 -3.97
CA MET A 444 -11.67 -32.60 -2.52
C MET A 444 -10.68 -33.56 -1.86
N LEU A 445 -9.65 -33.03 -1.18
CA LEU A 445 -8.60 -33.83 -0.55
C LEU A 445 -8.74 -33.96 0.97
N TYR A 446 -9.35 -32.95 1.59
CA TYR A 446 -9.62 -32.93 3.02
C TYR A 446 -11.06 -32.47 3.23
N ASN A 447 -11.82 -33.27 3.96
CA ASN A 447 -13.25 -33.06 4.19
C ASN A 447 -13.59 -33.42 5.63
N GLU A 448 -13.24 -32.50 6.54
CA GLU A 448 -13.70 -32.55 7.91
C GLU A 448 -14.60 -31.32 8.15
N SER A 449 -14.29 -30.53 9.15
CA SER A 449 -15.00 -29.27 9.43
C SER A 449 -14.60 -28.14 8.47
N SER A 450 -13.33 -28.12 8.08
CA SER A 450 -12.76 -27.30 7.02
C SER A 450 -12.56 -28.16 5.77
N LEU A 451 -12.47 -27.53 4.61
CA LEU A 451 -12.27 -28.21 3.33
C LEU A 451 -10.93 -27.80 2.71
N ILE A 452 -10.28 -28.74 2.03
CA ILE A 452 -9.16 -28.45 1.12
C ILE A 452 -9.54 -28.95 -0.27
N LEU A 453 -9.66 -28.00 -1.20
CA LEU A 453 -9.93 -28.26 -2.60
C LEU A 453 -8.59 -28.18 -3.36
N GLU A 454 -8.24 -29.23 -4.08
CA GLU A 454 -7.15 -29.22 -5.06
C GLU A 454 -7.67 -28.71 -6.39
N ASN A 455 -7.00 -27.70 -6.93
CA ASN A 455 -7.31 -27.09 -8.22
C ASN A 455 -6.72 -27.92 -9.36
N ASN A 456 -7.57 -28.56 -10.16
CA ASN A 456 -7.14 -29.40 -11.28
C ASN A 456 -6.57 -28.59 -12.46
N TYR A 457 -6.75 -27.27 -12.48
CA TYR A 457 -6.18 -26.35 -13.48
C TYR A 457 -4.84 -25.74 -13.05
N SER A 458 -4.28 -26.15 -11.91
CA SER A 458 -3.06 -25.55 -11.38
C SER A 458 -1.85 -25.80 -12.27
N ALA A 459 -1.21 -24.72 -12.73
CA ALA A 459 0.08 -24.76 -13.39
C ALA A 459 1.22 -24.80 -12.36
N PRO A 460 2.35 -25.46 -12.68
CA PRO A 460 3.56 -25.33 -11.87
C PRO A 460 4.02 -23.87 -11.76
N ARG A 461 4.82 -23.54 -10.73
CA ARG A 461 5.28 -22.16 -10.51
C ARG A 461 6.16 -21.63 -11.65
N VAL A 462 6.85 -22.53 -12.35
CA VAL A 462 7.57 -22.30 -13.59
C VAL A 462 7.01 -23.24 -14.65
N PHE A 463 6.49 -22.70 -15.74
CA PHE A 463 5.96 -23.49 -16.86
C PHE A 463 6.27 -22.84 -18.20
N ALA A 464 6.12 -23.59 -19.29
CA ALA A 464 6.32 -23.10 -20.66
C ALA A 464 5.02 -23.04 -21.43
N THR A 465 4.97 -22.14 -22.40
CA THR A 465 3.92 -22.05 -23.41
C THR A 465 4.54 -21.72 -24.76
N ASN A 466 3.90 -22.20 -25.83
CA ASN A 466 4.29 -21.89 -27.21
C ASN A 466 3.25 -21.00 -27.90
N ASN A 467 2.00 -21.04 -27.42
CA ASN A 467 0.93 -20.18 -27.90
C ASN A 467 0.92 -18.86 -27.10
N SER A 468 0.57 -17.76 -27.76
CA SER A 468 0.39 -16.48 -27.07
C SER A 468 -0.68 -15.60 -27.69
N LEU A 469 -1.35 -14.85 -26.81
CA LEU A 469 -2.42 -13.92 -27.16
C LEU A 469 -2.00 -12.51 -26.75
N PHE A 470 -2.20 -11.54 -27.64
CA PHE A 470 -2.12 -10.14 -27.31
C PHE A 470 -3.51 -9.63 -26.95
N VAL A 471 -3.69 -9.08 -25.75
CA VAL A 471 -5.01 -8.70 -25.21
C VAL A 471 -5.08 -7.19 -25.03
N LEU A 472 -5.94 -6.52 -25.80
CA LEU A 472 -6.40 -5.16 -25.51
C LEU A 472 -7.72 -5.24 -24.76
N GLY A 473 -7.64 -5.19 -23.43
CA GLY A 473 -8.77 -5.36 -22.53
C GLY A 473 -8.37 -5.26 -21.07
N GLY A 474 -9.36 -5.28 -20.18
CA GLY A 474 -9.13 -5.23 -18.74
C GLY A 474 -8.98 -6.62 -18.11
N LEU A 475 -8.98 -6.68 -16.78
CA LEU A 475 -8.93 -7.94 -16.03
C LEU A 475 -10.18 -8.81 -16.24
N ASP A 476 -11.28 -8.24 -16.74
CA ASP A 476 -12.45 -8.98 -17.21
C ASP A 476 -12.12 -10.01 -18.30
N SER A 477 -11.05 -9.78 -19.07
CA SER A 477 -10.50 -10.73 -20.05
C SER A 477 -10.24 -12.13 -19.48
N PHE A 478 -9.87 -12.25 -18.20
CA PHE A 478 -9.67 -13.57 -17.58
C PHE A 478 -10.97 -14.38 -17.53
N GLN A 479 -12.08 -13.74 -17.19
CA GLN A 479 -13.39 -14.38 -17.14
C GLN A 479 -13.89 -14.69 -18.56
N THR A 480 -13.83 -13.70 -19.47
CA THR A 480 -14.28 -13.84 -20.86
C THR A 480 -13.59 -15.02 -21.56
N LEU A 481 -12.27 -15.16 -21.40
CA LEU A 481 -11.51 -16.27 -22.00
C LEU A 481 -11.78 -17.62 -21.29
N SER A 482 -11.99 -17.61 -19.96
CA SER A 482 -12.19 -18.85 -19.18
C SER A 482 -13.50 -19.56 -19.48
N VAL A 483 -14.48 -18.83 -20.03
CA VAL A 483 -15.81 -19.33 -20.45
C VAL A 483 -15.75 -20.11 -21.77
N ILE A 484 -14.67 -19.98 -22.54
CA ILE A 484 -14.47 -20.76 -23.77
C ILE A 484 -14.17 -22.22 -23.42
N GLU A 485 -14.94 -23.14 -24.00
CA GLU A 485 -14.78 -24.57 -23.76
C GLU A 485 -13.43 -25.07 -24.32
N GLY A 486 -12.66 -25.77 -23.47
CA GLY A 486 -11.33 -26.25 -23.81
C GLY A 486 -10.21 -25.20 -23.72
N PHE A 487 -10.50 -23.92 -23.51
CA PHE A 487 -9.46 -22.90 -23.32
C PHE A 487 -8.75 -23.09 -21.97
N ASP A 488 -7.43 -23.24 -22.00
CA ASP A 488 -6.58 -23.44 -20.82
C ASP A 488 -5.56 -22.30 -20.72
N LEU A 489 -5.68 -21.48 -19.68
CA LEU A 489 -4.79 -20.34 -19.41
C LEU A 489 -3.32 -20.75 -19.27
N SER A 490 -3.04 -21.99 -18.86
CA SER A 490 -1.67 -22.52 -18.74
C SER A 490 -1.02 -22.88 -20.08
N LYS A 491 -1.77 -22.86 -21.19
CA LYS A 491 -1.27 -23.17 -22.55
C LYS A 491 -0.98 -21.94 -23.40
N TYR A 492 -1.43 -20.76 -22.97
CA TYR A 492 -1.28 -19.49 -23.68
C TYR A 492 -0.61 -18.46 -22.79
N THR A 493 0.46 -17.81 -23.25
CA THR A 493 0.93 -16.59 -22.60
C THR A 493 0.00 -15.42 -22.97
N LEU A 494 -0.54 -14.72 -21.97
CA LEU A 494 -1.40 -13.55 -22.17
C LEU A 494 -0.62 -12.24 -22.03
N TYR A 495 -0.31 -11.59 -23.15
CA TYR A 495 0.32 -10.28 -23.17
C TYR A 495 -0.75 -9.19 -23.23
N PHE A 496 -0.98 -8.52 -22.10
CA PHE A 496 -1.86 -7.37 -22.07
C PHE A 496 -1.21 -6.15 -22.72
N ALA A 497 -1.99 -5.40 -23.49
CA ALA A 497 -1.55 -4.15 -24.07
C ALA A 497 -1.05 -3.21 -22.96
N PRO A 498 0.10 -2.54 -23.15
CA PRO A 498 0.61 -1.64 -22.14
C PRO A 498 -0.37 -0.49 -21.94
N THR A 499 -0.69 -0.18 -20.69
CA THR A 499 -1.58 0.95 -20.35
C THR A 499 -0.91 2.31 -20.46
N THR A 500 0.37 2.34 -20.87
CA THR A 500 1.14 3.56 -21.11
C THR A 500 1.86 3.50 -22.46
N PRO A 501 2.00 4.61 -23.19
CA PRO A 501 2.48 4.56 -24.58
C PRO A 501 3.98 4.33 -24.81
N GLU A 502 4.81 4.31 -23.75
CA GLU A 502 6.29 4.27 -23.83
C GLU A 502 6.89 2.95 -24.35
N SER A 503 6.08 2.01 -24.84
CA SER A 503 6.48 0.62 -25.06
C SER A 503 6.29 0.12 -26.50
N SER A 504 6.24 1.01 -27.50
CA SER A 504 5.93 0.65 -28.88
C SER A 504 6.87 -0.43 -29.48
N THR A 505 8.16 -0.41 -29.16
CA THR A 505 9.13 -1.42 -29.63
C THR A 505 8.91 -2.79 -28.99
N LEU A 506 8.68 -2.83 -27.68
CA LEU A 506 8.37 -4.06 -26.96
C LEU A 506 7.00 -4.60 -27.39
N MET A 507 6.02 -3.72 -27.62
CA MET A 507 4.71 -4.08 -28.15
C MET A 507 4.85 -4.75 -29.52
N GLN A 508 5.60 -4.16 -30.45
CA GLN A 508 5.86 -4.78 -31.76
C GLN A 508 6.60 -6.12 -31.65
N ALA A 509 7.61 -6.20 -30.79
CA ALA A 509 8.35 -7.45 -30.57
C ALA A 509 7.46 -8.57 -30.00
N THR A 510 6.54 -8.22 -29.11
CA THR A 510 5.55 -9.15 -28.54
C THR A 510 4.49 -9.53 -29.58
N LEU A 511 3.94 -8.55 -30.32
CA LEU A 511 2.93 -8.77 -31.35
C LEU A 511 3.41 -9.74 -32.43
N ASN A 512 4.66 -9.60 -32.90
CA ASN A 512 5.26 -10.49 -33.88
C ASN A 512 5.34 -11.97 -33.46
N ARG A 513 5.13 -12.27 -32.17
CA ARG A 513 5.18 -13.61 -31.58
C ARG A 513 3.81 -14.13 -31.16
N THR A 514 2.76 -13.33 -31.35
CA THR A 514 1.40 -13.66 -30.93
C THR A 514 0.59 -14.28 -32.06
N GLU A 515 -0.23 -15.26 -31.71
CA GLU A 515 -1.05 -16.01 -32.67
C GLU A 515 -2.39 -15.33 -32.93
N ALA A 516 -2.86 -14.56 -31.95
CA ALA A 516 -4.06 -13.76 -32.06
C ALA A 516 -3.96 -12.45 -31.29
N PHE A 517 -4.64 -11.44 -31.82
CA PHE A 517 -4.90 -10.15 -31.21
C PHE A 517 -6.35 -10.13 -30.76
N CYS A 518 -6.58 -9.98 -29.46
CA CYS A 518 -7.89 -10.00 -28.83
C CYS A 518 -8.26 -8.60 -28.34
N PHE A 519 -9.33 -8.03 -28.88
CA PHE A 519 -10.04 -6.90 -28.29
C PHE A 519 -11.08 -7.45 -27.32
N VAL A 520 -10.94 -7.19 -26.03
CA VAL A 520 -11.91 -7.59 -25.01
C VAL A 520 -12.57 -6.35 -24.45
N ASN A 521 -13.85 -6.17 -24.74
CA ASN A 521 -14.63 -5.00 -24.34
C ASN A 521 -13.94 -3.65 -24.68
N SER A 522 -13.21 -3.61 -25.78
CA SER A 522 -12.42 -2.47 -26.26
C SER A 522 -12.46 -2.41 -27.80
N ASP A 523 -11.90 -1.36 -28.38
CA ASP A 523 -11.95 -1.07 -29.80
C ASP A 523 -10.59 -0.60 -30.36
N ILE A 524 -10.54 -0.33 -31.66
CA ILE A 524 -9.32 0.13 -32.34
C ILE A 524 -8.90 1.51 -31.83
N LEU A 525 -9.83 2.37 -31.43
CA LEU A 525 -9.51 3.72 -30.96
C LEU A 525 -8.70 3.68 -29.66
N ASP A 526 -9.02 2.76 -28.74
CA ASP A 526 -8.19 2.50 -27.56
C ASP A 526 -6.75 2.12 -27.94
N LEU A 527 -6.56 1.28 -28.95
CA LEU A 527 -5.22 0.90 -29.44
C LEU A 527 -4.46 2.07 -30.06
N VAL A 528 -5.15 2.87 -30.88
CA VAL A 528 -4.59 4.07 -31.51
C VAL A 528 -4.13 5.05 -30.44
N MET A 529 -4.98 5.30 -29.45
CA MET A 529 -4.67 6.17 -28.32
C MET A 529 -3.46 5.63 -27.54
N LEU A 530 -3.43 4.35 -27.19
CA LEU A 530 -2.27 3.75 -26.50
C LEU A 530 -0.96 3.80 -27.30
N SER A 531 -1.03 4.01 -28.62
CA SER A 531 0.12 4.07 -29.50
C SER A 531 0.65 5.48 -29.76
N LEU A 532 -0.01 6.53 -29.23
CA LEU A 532 0.39 7.94 -29.34
C LEU A 532 1.47 8.33 -28.32
N ASP A 533 2.20 9.44 -28.53
CA ASP A 533 3.27 9.84 -27.61
C ASP A 533 2.75 10.21 -26.21
N LYS A 534 3.53 9.87 -25.16
CA LYS A 534 3.15 10.13 -23.75
C LYS A 534 2.87 11.59 -23.42
N SER A 535 3.57 12.53 -24.09
CA SER A 535 3.34 13.98 -23.92
C SER A 535 1.91 14.42 -24.25
N THR A 536 1.19 13.57 -24.96
CA THR A 536 -0.17 13.83 -25.46
C THR A 536 -1.25 13.39 -24.47
N PHE A 537 -0.88 12.66 -23.40
CA PHE A 537 -1.82 12.08 -22.43
C PHE A 537 -1.71 12.68 -21.04
N ILE A 538 -2.88 12.81 -20.42
CA ILE A 538 -3.04 13.13 -19.02
C ILE A 538 -3.83 11.99 -18.39
N LEU A 539 -3.19 11.25 -17.49
CA LEU A 539 -3.84 10.26 -16.65
C LEU A 539 -4.66 11.00 -15.57
N ALA A 540 -5.97 11.08 -15.76
CA ALA A 540 -6.83 11.97 -14.99
C ALA A 540 -6.84 11.60 -13.50
N GLY A 541 -6.80 10.30 -13.19
CA GLY A 541 -6.73 9.79 -11.82
C GLY A 541 -5.59 10.43 -11.01
N ASN A 542 -4.45 10.74 -11.61
CA ASN A 542 -3.31 11.34 -10.91
C ASN A 542 -3.58 12.73 -10.30
N PHE A 543 -4.64 13.43 -10.74
CA PHE A 543 -5.06 14.72 -10.21
C PHE A 543 -6.12 14.63 -9.11
N GLY A 544 -6.59 13.42 -8.79
CA GLY A 544 -7.57 13.19 -7.73
C GLY A 544 -7.02 13.52 -6.35
N VAL A 545 -7.82 14.20 -5.54
CA VAL A 545 -7.53 14.48 -4.13
C VAL A 545 -7.54 13.17 -3.35
N SER A 546 -6.53 12.95 -2.50
CA SER A 546 -6.45 11.80 -1.60
C SER A 546 -7.46 11.93 -0.43
N SER A 547 -8.73 11.66 -0.74
CA SER A 547 -9.88 11.73 0.17
C SER A 547 -10.95 10.72 -0.27
N LEU A 548 -11.73 10.22 0.68
CA LEU A 548 -12.93 9.42 0.45
C LEU A 548 -14.18 10.30 0.18
N ASN A 549 -14.08 11.62 0.38
CA ASN A 549 -15.20 12.54 0.23
C ASN A 549 -15.44 12.93 -1.23
N ILE A 550 -16.11 12.03 -1.95
CA ILE A 550 -16.44 12.15 -3.37
C ILE A 550 -17.43 13.27 -3.71
N THR A 551 -18.13 13.83 -2.71
CA THR A 551 -19.07 14.95 -2.93
C THR A 551 -18.38 16.29 -2.80
N LYS A 552 -17.34 16.38 -1.97
CA LYS A 552 -16.58 17.61 -1.79
C LYS A 552 -15.46 17.77 -2.83
N TYR A 553 -14.85 16.68 -3.27
CA TYR A 553 -13.68 16.70 -4.14
C TYR A 553 -13.85 15.80 -5.36
N TRP A 554 -13.01 16.05 -6.36
CA TRP A 554 -12.63 15.03 -7.34
C TRP A 554 -11.53 14.17 -6.71
N VAL A 555 -11.74 12.86 -6.66
CA VAL A 555 -10.88 11.90 -5.96
C VAL A 555 -10.47 10.76 -6.88
N LYS A 556 -9.49 9.95 -6.45
CA LYS A 556 -9.15 8.68 -7.11
C LYS A 556 -10.17 7.60 -6.71
N ARG A 557 -10.73 6.88 -7.68
CA ARG A 557 -11.63 5.73 -7.42
C ARG A 557 -11.28 4.51 -8.24
N SER A 558 -11.39 3.36 -7.59
CA SER A 558 -11.09 2.05 -8.14
C SER A 558 -12.32 1.33 -8.71
N SER A 559 -13.46 2.01 -8.88
CA SER A 559 -14.71 1.33 -9.24
C SER A 559 -14.62 0.59 -10.58
N TRP A 560 -13.99 1.20 -11.58
CA TRP A 560 -13.80 0.61 -12.90
C TRP A 560 -12.79 -0.55 -12.91
N ARG A 561 -11.65 -0.43 -12.20
CA ARG A 561 -10.70 -1.56 -12.06
C ARG A 561 -11.27 -2.72 -11.23
N ILE A 562 -12.13 -2.45 -10.24
CA ILE A 562 -12.82 -3.49 -9.45
C ILE A 562 -13.70 -4.36 -10.34
N ILE A 563 -14.40 -3.81 -11.33
CA ILE A 563 -15.19 -4.61 -12.27
C ILE A 563 -14.34 -5.20 -13.41
N GLY A 564 -13.02 -5.03 -13.36
CA GLY A 564 -12.08 -5.55 -14.33
C GLY A 564 -12.04 -4.80 -15.65
N ALA A 565 -12.62 -3.60 -15.75
CA ALA A 565 -12.59 -2.82 -16.99
C ALA A 565 -11.16 -2.36 -17.35
N LEU A 566 -10.90 -2.15 -18.64
CA LEU A 566 -9.65 -1.56 -19.13
C LEU A 566 -9.52 -0.12 -18.63
N THR A 567 -8.60 0.12 -17.69
CA THR A 567 -8.24 1.45 -17.16
C THR A 567 -6.79 1.78 -17.52
N LEU A 568 -6.50 3.04 -17.85
CA LEU A 568 -5.15 3.44 -18.25
C LEU A 568 -4.25 3.75 -17.05
N SER A 569 -4.80 4.40 -16.01
CA SER A 569 -4.09 4.66 -14.74
C SER A 569 -4.49 3.74 -13.60
N GLY A 570 -5.28 2.71 -13.88
CA GLY A 570 -5.88 1.84 -12.87
C GLY A 570 -7.07 2.50 -12.16
N ASP A 571 -6.90 3.68 -11.55
CA ASP A 571 -7.98 4.45 -10.93
C ASP A 571 -8.47 5.62 -11.81
N THR A 572 -9.77 5.93 -11.73
CA THR A 572 -10.39 7.08 -12.40
C THR A 572 -10.43 8.32 -11.50
N LEU A 573 -10.47 9.50 -12.11
CA LEU A 573 -10.83 10.75 -11.47
C LEU A 573 -12.35 10.86 -11.37
N THR A 574 -12.86 10.83 -10.13
CA THR A 574 -14.29 10.68 -9.89
C THR A 574 -14.81 11.74 -8.92
N THR A 575 -16.01 12.26 -9.21
CA THR A 575 -16.79 13.04 -8.23
C THR A 575 -18.29 12.77 -8.40
N LEU A 576 -19.05 12.96 -7.31
CA LEU A 576 -20.52 12.95 -7.29
C LEU A 576 -21.08 14.35 -7.00
N GLY A 577 -20.30 15.23 -6.38
CA GLY A 577 -20.80 16.53 -5.94
C GLY A 577 -20.65 17.63 -6.96
N LYS A 578 -21.33 18.75 -6.72
CA LYS A 578 -21.23 19.95 -7.53
C LYS A 578 -19.93 20.68 -7.23
N ASN A 579 -18.88 20.35 -7.97
CA ASN A 579 -17.55 20.91 -7.80
C ASN A 579 -16.77 20.88 -9.13
N ARG A 580 -15.63 21.56 -9.15
CA ARG A 580 -14.79 21.75 -10.34
C ARG A 580 -13.34 21.45 -10.01
N ILE A 581 -12.63 20.83 -10.94
CA ILE A 581 -11.17 20.65 -10.90
C ILE A 581 -10.55 21.27 -12.15
N SER A 582 -9.33 21.77 -12.00
CA SER A 582 -8.53 22.33 -13.07
C SER A 582 -7.23 21.57 -13.18
N ILE A 583 -6.94 21.06 -14.38
CA ILE A 583 -5.79 20.23 -14.68
C ILE A 583 -4.90 21.00 -15.67
N PRO A 584 -3.65 21.31 -15.31
CA PRO A 584 -2.73 21.99 -16.21
C PRO A 584 -2.24 21.03 -17.29
N PHE A 585 -2.06 21.55 -18.51
CA PHE A 585 -1.38 20.86 -19.60
C PHE A 585 -0.54 21.85 -20.41
N GLU A 586 0.38 21.34 -21.22
CA GLU A 586 1.27 22.15 -22.04
C GLU A 586 1.32 21.61 -23.47
N VAL A 587 1.25 22.50 -24.45
CA VAL A 587 1.43 22.19 -25.87
C VAL A 587 2.71 22.85 -26.38
N ASP A 588 3.40 22.18 -27.29
CA ASP A 588 4.77 22.48 -27.72
C ASP A 588 4.87 23.42 -28.93
N SER A 589 3.75 23.59 -29.65
CA SER A 589 3.61 24.42 -30.84
C SER A 589 2.23 25.07 -30.91
N ASP A 590 2.16 26.24 -31.55
CA ASP A 590 0.88 26.82 -31.96
C ASP A 590 0.22 25.87 -32.98
N GLY A 591 -1.10 25.68 -32.89
CA GLY A 591 -1.82 24.92 -33.90
C GLY A 591 -3.20 24.47 -33.47
N PHE A 592 -3.82 23.65 -34.33
CA PHE A 592 -5.14 23.10 -34.11
C PHE A 592 -5.05 21.74 -33.40
N TYR A 593 -5.75 21.59 -32.28
CA TYR A 593 -5.73 20.40 -31.44
C TYR A 593 -7.14 19.87 -31.19
N SER A 594 -7.28 18.56 -31.26
CA SER A 594 -8.43 17.82 -30.78
C SER A 594 -8.24 17.44 -29.32
N VAL A 595 -9.27 17.70 -28.52
CA VAL A 595 -9.30 17.29 -27.11
C VAL A 595 -10.29 16.14 -26.94
N TRP A 596 -9.79 15.06 -26.36
CA TRP A 596 -10.53 13.82 -26.11
C TRP A 596 -10.50 13.48 -24.63
N LEU A 597 -11.64 13.03 -24.09
CA LEU A 597 -11.75 12.50 -22.73
C LEU A 597 -12.15 11.04 -22.79
N ARG A 598 -11.49 10.18 -22.01
CA ARG A 598 -11.91 8.79 -21.78
C ARG A 598 -12.84 8.76 -20.56
N VAL A 599 -14.14 8.63 -20.80
CA VAL A 599 -15.21 8.82 -19.80
C VAL A 599 -15.96 7.50 -19.54
N GLY A 600 -16.33 7.27 -18.28
CA GLY A 600 -17.07 6.08 -17.86
C GLY A 600 -18.57 6.23 -18.05
N PHE A 601 -19.14 5.44 -18.96
CA PHE A 601 -20.59 5.38 -19.20
C PHE A 601 -21.24 4.36 -18.26
N ALA A 602 -22.04 4.84 -17.31
CA ALA A 602 -22.78 3.97 -16.38
C ALA A 602 -24.08 4.65 -15.89
N PRO A 603 -24.86 3.99 -15.01
CA PRO A 603 -26.04 4.61 -14.42
C PRO A 603 -25.71 5.76 -13.47
N TRP A 604 -26.66 6.68 -13.27
CA TRP A 604 -26.57 7.76 -12.28
C TRP A 604 -25.41 8.73 -12.52
N ARG A 605 -25.31 9.25 -13.75
CA ARG A 605 -24.26 10.15 -14.22
C ARG A 605 -24.73 11.59 -14.30
N GLY A 606 -23.88 12.48 -13.80
CA GLY A 606 -24.12 13.92 -13.83
C GLY A 606 -23.70 14.53 -15.16
N LYS A 607 -24.08 15.79 -15.40
CA LYS A 607 -23.54 16.54 -16.54
C LYS A 607 -22.09 16.93 -16.28
N LEU A 608 -21.17 16.40 -17.10
CA LEU A 608 -19.76 16.80 -17.16
C LEU A 608 -19.61 18.00 -18.09
N THR A 609 -19.18 19.13 -17.56
CA THR A 609 -18.91 20.35 -18.33
C THR A 609 -17.41 20.53 -18.46
N VAL A 610 -16.93 20.71 -19.69
CA VAL A 610 -15.51 20.85 -20.01
C VAL A 610 -15.24 22.26 -20.52
N SER A 611 -14.26 22.92 -19.91
CA SER A 611 -13.77 24.24 -20.31
C SER A 611 -12.26 24.24 -20.49
N ILE A 612 -11.76 25.04 -21.44
CA ILE A 612 -10.33 25.23 -21.68
C ILE A 612 -10.04 26.72 -21.52
N ASP A 613 -9.07 27.05 -20.68
CA ASP A 613 -8.69 28.44 -20.33
C ASP A 613 -9.85 29.33 -19.89
N GLY A 614 -10.87 28.71 -19.29
CA GLY A 614 -12.08 29.38 -18.80
C GLY A 614 -13.22 29.47 -19.80
N GLU A 615 -12.99 29.15 -21.07
CA GLU A 615 -14.03 29.12 -22.10
C GLU A 615 -14.72 27.75 -22.12
N LEU A 616 -16.05 27.76 -22.14
CA LEU A 616 -16.85 26.54 -22.24
C LEU A 616 -16.68 25.92 -23.63
N VAL A 617 -16.35 24.64 -23.67
CA VAL A 617 -16.11 23.94 -24.92
C VAL A 617 -17.21 22.93 -25.22
N GLN A 618 -17.55 22.06 -24.26
CA GLN A 618 -18.57 21.04 -24.45
C GLN A 618 -19.17 20.59 -23.12
N SER A 619 -20.32 19.91 -23.21
CA SER A 619 -20.87 19.14 -22.09
C SER A 619 -21.25 17.72 -22.51
N VAL A 620 -20.96 16.75 -21.66
CA VAL A 620 -21.26 15.32 -21.86
C VAL A 620 -22.13 14.85 -20.69
N VAL A 621 -23.13 14.01 -20.97
CA VAL A 621 -23.88 13.29 -19.95
C VAL A 621 -23.62 11.81 -20.19
N PRO A 622 -22.65 11.19 -19.48
CA PRO A 622 -22.24 9.81 -19.75
C PRO A 622 -23.20 8.78 -19.14
N GLU A 623 -24.51 9.03 -19.16
CA GLU A 623 -25.51 8.10 -18.64
C GLU A 623 -25.67 6.89 -19.55
N SER A 624 -25.68 5.69 -18.97
CA SER A 624 -26.07 4.45 -19.63
C SER A 624 -26.81 3.55 -18.64
N PRO A 625 -27.67 2.62 -19.10
CA PRO A 625 -28.47 1.79 -18.20
C PRO A 625 -27.64 0.74 -17.43
N TYR A 626 -26.40 0.49 -17.85
CA TYR A 626 -25.44 -0.38 -17.16
C TYR A 626 -24.01 0.14 -17.25
N TRP A 627 -23.09 -0.42 -16.47
CA TRP A 627 -21.66 -0.13 -16.53
C TRP A 627 -21.07 -0.66 -17.85
N CYS A 628 -21.20 0.13 -18.92
CA CYS A 628 -20.82 -0.28 -20.28
C CYS A 628 -19.29 -0.38 -20.40
N THR A 629 -18.62 0.73 -20.72
CA THR A 629 -17.15 0.79 -20.82
C THR A 629 -16.66 2.22 -20.59
N LEU A 630 -15.35 2.37 -20.42
CA LEU A 630 -14.65 3.65 -20.52
C LEU A 630 -14.40 3.94 -22.00
N LYS A 631 -14.99 5.02 -22.53
CA LYS A 631 -14.94 5.35 -23.98
C LYS A 631 -14.30 6.71 -24.23
N TRP A 632 -13.54 6.82 -25.30
CA TRP A 632 -13.02 8.09 -25.79
C TRP A 632 -14.12 8.93 -26.43
N VAL A 633 -14.30 10.15 -25.93
CA VAL A 633 -15.25 11.13 -26.43
C VAL A 633 -14.49 12.37 -26.86
N LYS A 634 -14.61 12.75 -28.13
CA LYS A 634 -14.09 14.03 -28.61
C LYS A 634 -14.93 15.15 -28.04
N VAL A 635 -14.33 16.03 -27.25
CA VAL A 635 -15.02 17.17 -26.65
C VAL A 635 -14.82 18.46 -27.43
N ALA A 636 -13.72 18.59 -28.16
CA ALA A 636 -13.34 19.84 -28.79
C ALA A 636 -12.39 19.67 -29.96
N ASP A 637 -12.46 20.60 -30.89
CA ASP A 637 -11.38 20.93 -31.81
C ASP A 637 -11.15 22.45 -31.72
N LEU A 638 -9.95 22.88 -31.34
CA LEU A 638 -9.64 24.29 -31.12
C LEU A 638 -8.20 24.65 -31.43
N GLU A 639 -7.96 25.93 -31.69
CA GLU A 639 -6.63 26.48 -31.88
C GLU A 639 -6.00 26.83 -30.53
N LEU A 640 -4.83 26.26 -30.24
CA LEU A 640 -4.08 26.48 -29.01
C LEU A 640 -2.73 27.13 -29.35
N ALA A 641 -2.38 28.17 -28.60
CA ALA A 641 -1.05 28.75 -28.66
C ALA A 641 -0.05 27.85 -27.93
N LYS A 642 1.22 27.90 -28.29
CA LYS A 642 2.30 27.23 -27.57
C LYS A 642 2.35 27.71 -26.13
N GLY A 643 2.39 26.75 -25.20
CA GLY A 643 2.57 27.02 -23.79
C GLY A 643 1.56 26.30 -22.92
N LYS A 644 1.33 26.88 -21.73
CA LYS A 644 0.54 26.26 -20.67
C LYS A 644 -0.92 26.66 -20.77
N HIS A 645 -1.77 25.66 -20.65
CA HIS A 645 -3.22 25.77 -20.67
C HIS A 645 -3.83 25.07 -19.47
N LEU A 646 -5.11 25.30 -19.28
CA LEU A 646 -5.89 24.71 -18.20
C LEU A 646 -7.16 24.07 -18.73
N ILE A 647 -7.26 22.75 -18.66
CA ILE A 647 -8.54 22.08 -18.85
C ILE A 647 -9.27 22.02 -17.50
N SER A 648 -10.55 22.33 -17.49
CA SER A 648 -11.35 22.29 -16.28
C SER A 648 -12.62 21.52 -16.45
N LEU A 649 -12.88 20.66 -15.46
CA LEU A 649 -13.92 19.66 -15.44
C LEU A 649 -14.86 20.01 -14.31
N GLU A 650 -16.13 20.26 -14.62
CA GLU A 650 -17.17 20.61 -13.66
C GLU A 650 -18.28 19.56 -13.68
N ASN A 651 -18.65 19.08 -12.50
CA ASN A 651 -19.81 18.21 -12.32
C ASN A 651 -21.00 19.02 -11.80
N ASP A 652 -22.19 18.75 -12.31
CA ASP A 652 -23.42 19.45 -11.91
C ASP A 652 -23.96 19.01 -10.53
N GLY A 653 -23.44 17.90 -9.99
CA GLY A 653 -23.81 17.35 -8.69
C GLY A 653 -25.07 16.47 -8.69
N LYS A 654 -25.60 16.10 -9.86
CA LYS A 654 -26.79 15.23 -9.97
C LYS A 654 -26.45 13.74 -10.06
N GLY A 655 -25.20 13.42 -10.36
CA GLY A 655 -24.70 12.06 -10.51
C GLY A 655 -23.17 12.02 -10.55
N TYR A 656 -22.63 10.82 -10.73
CA TYR A 656 -21.20 10.59 -10.83
C TYR A 656 -20.66 11.10 -12.17
N ASN A 657 -19.38 11.45 -12.18
CA ASN A 657 -18.59 11.53 -13.40
C ASN A 657 -17.24 10.87 -13.14
N ASP A 658 -16.84 9.95 -14.02
CA ASP A 658 -15.59 9.21 -13.96
C ASP A 658 -14.78 9.48 -15.22
N ILE A 659 -13.53 9.91 -15.05
CA ILE A 659 -12.63 10.25 -16.14
C ILE A 659 -11.33 9.47 -15.93
N ASP A 660 -10.96 8.65 -16.91
CA ASP A 660 -9.75 7.82 -16.84
C ASP A 660 -8.55 8.58 -17.41
N ALA A 661 -8.71 9.17 -18.60
CA ALA A 661 -7.65 9.89 -19.28
C ALA A 661 -8.16 11.06 -20.12
N ILE A 662 -7.25 11.96 -20.47
CA ILE A 662 -7.47 13.09 -21.37
C ILE A 662 -6.34 13.05 -22.41
N ALA A 663 -6.67 13.23 -23.69
CA ALA A 663 -5.70 13.32 -24.77
C ALA A 663 -5.85 14.64 -25.52
N ILE A 664 -4.73 15.28 -25.83
CA ILE A 664 -4.67 16.60 -26.49
C ILE A 664 -3.74 16.48 -27.67
N ILE A 665 -4.30 16.21 -28.84
CA ILE A 665 -3.58 15.66 -29.99
C ILE A 665 -3.87 16.52 -31.22
N LYS A 666 -2.90 16.69 -32.12
CA LYS A 666 -3.20 17.27 -33.44
C LYS A 666 -3.99 16.25 -34.28
N PRO A 667 -5.04 16.67 -35.00
CA PRO A 667 -5.82 15.74 -35.83
C PRO A 667 -4.97 14.93 -36.82
N GLU A 668 -3.98 15.58 -37.45
CA GLU A 668 -3.06 14.94 -38.41
C GLU A 668 -2.24 13.81 -37.76
N ASP A 669 -1.81 13.98 -36.51
CA ASP A 669 -1.05 12.97 -35.78
C ASP A 669 -1.96 11.78 -35.39
N LEU A 670 -3.21 12.05 -35.02
CA LEU A 670 -4.20 11.01 -34.72
C LEU A 670 -4.56 10.20 -35.96
N GLU A 671 -4.82 10.86 -37.09
CA GLU A 671 -5.11 10.21 -38.37
C GLU A 671 -3.93 9.35 -38.84
N LYS A 672 -2.71 9.90 -38.80
CA LYS A 672 -1.49 9.15 -39.11
C LYS A 672 -1.36 7.91 -38.21
N LYS A 673 -1.64 8.05 -36.91
CA LYS A 673 -1.53 6.92 -35.96
C LYS A 673 -2.62 5.87 -36.19
N LEU A 674 -3.83 6.29 -36.56
CA LEU A 674 -4.90 5.40 -36.99
C LEU A 674 -4.46 4.59 -38.21
N ASP A 675 -3.93 5.23 -39.25
CA ASP A 675 -3.46 4.56 -40.47
C ASP A 675 -2.33 3.57 -40.18
N GLU A 676 -1.35 3.95 -39.35
CA GLU A 676 -0.28 3.06 -38.90
C GLU A 676 -0.81 1.83 -38.15
N THR A 677 -1.82 2.03 -37.28
CA THR A 677 -2.43 0.97 -36.47
C THR A 677 -3.25 0.03 -37.33
N LEU A 678 -4.07 0.57 -38.25
CA LEU A 678 -4.85 -0.22 -39.19
C LEU A 678 -3.93 -1.04 -40.10
N LYS A 679 -2.87 -0.43 -40.63
CA LYS A 679 -1.87 -1.14 -41.43
C LYS A 679 -1.20 -2.26 -40.64
N MET A 680 -0.82 -2.01 -39.38
CA MET A 680 -0.26 -3.03 -38.50
C MET A 680 -1.22 -4.22 -38.31
N LEU A 681 -2.51 -3.96 -38.07
CA LEU A 681 -3.52 -5.01 -37.93
C LEU A 681 -3.80 -5.74 -39.26
N GLN A 682 -3.71 -5.05 -40.40
CA GLN A 682 -3.83 -5.68 -41.73
C GLN A 682 -2.68 -6.65 -42.00
N ASP A 683 -1.45 -6.22 -41.69
CA ASP A 683 -0.23 -6.99 -41.89
C ASP A 683 -0.03 -8.08 -40.82
N PHE A 684 -0.79 -8.04 -39.71
CA PHE A 684 -0.68 -9.00 -38.63
C PHE A 684 -1.08 -10.41 -39.11
N PRO A 685 -0.17 -11.41 -39.08
CA PRO A 685 -0.44 -12.73 -39.66
C PRO A 685 -1.40 -13.58 -38.82
N GLY A 686 -1.60 -13.23 -37.55
CA GLY A 686 -2.46 -13.95 -36.62
C GLY A 686 -3.96 -13.67 -36.82
N ARG A 687 -4.76 -14.20 -35.89
CA ARG A 687 -6.21 -13.94 -35.85
C ARG A 687 -6.51 -12.60 -35.16
N ILE A 688 -7.52 -11.89 -35.61
CA ILE A 688 -8.06 -10.73 -34.90
C ILE A 688 -9.42 -11.15 -34.34
N ILE A 689 -9.57 -11.01 -33.03
CA ILE A 689 -10.72 -11.49 -32.26
C ILE A 689 -11.30 -10.34 -31.46
N TYR A 690 -12.60 -10.11 -31.56
CA TYR A 690 -13.35 -9.21 -30.70
C TYR A 690 -14.21 -10.03 -29.76
N PHE A 691 -14.17 -9.70 -28.47
CA PHE A 691 -15.09 -10.20 -27.45
C PHE A 691 -15.92 -9.02 -26.94
N LEU A 692 -17.23 -9.12 -27.14
CA LEU A 692 -18.20 -8.08 -26.84
C LEU A 692 -19.24 -8.66 -25.86
N GLU A 693 -19.11 -8.32 -24.58
CA GLU A 693 -20.13 -8.68 -23.57
C GLU A 693 -21.43 -7.92 -23.82
N ALA A 694 -22.54 -8.65 -23.79
CA ALA A 694 -23.78 -8.17 -24.39
C ALA A 694 -24.43 -7.04 -23.57
N GLU A 695 -24.31 -7.09 -22.26
CA GLU A 695 -24.75 -6.03 -21.36
C GLU A 695 -23.92 -4.74 -21.47
N LYS A 696 -22.72 -4.81 -22.03
CA LYS A 696 -21.85 -3.62 -22.24
C LYS A 696 -22.09 -2.96 -23.59
N PHE A 697 -22.41 -3.74 -24.63
CA PHE A 697 -22.47 -3.26 -26.01
C PHE A 697 -23.86 -3.24 -26.64
N PHE A 698 -24.78 -4.10 -26.21
CA PHE A 698 -26.11 -4.24 -26.80
C PHE A 698 -27.26 -3.87 -25.86
N PHE A 699 -26.97 -3.58 -24.58
CA PHE A 699 -27.93 -3.05 -23.62
C PHE A 699 -27.92 -1.52 -23.61
N ASP A 700 -28.97 -0.92 -24.15
CA ASP A 700 -29.18 0.53 -24.13
C ASP A 700 -30.57 0.90 -23.58
N SER A 701 -30.79 2.18 -23.28
CA SER A 701 -32.05 2.66 -22.68
C SER A 701 -33.24 2.63 -23.64
N SER A 702 -32.99 2.48 -24.94
CA SER A 702 -34.00 2.26 -25.98
C SER A 702 -34.33 0.78 -26.20
N SER A 703 -33.52 -0.12 -25.64
CA SER A 703 -33.59 -1.55 -25.90
C SER A 703 -34.72 -2.21 -25.11
N ASN A 704 -35.43 -3.16 -25.74
CA ASN A 704 -36.42 -4.01 -25.06
C ASN A 704 -35.76 -5.22 -24.36
N TRP A 705 -34.46 -5.15 -24.11
CA TRP A 705 -33.71 -6.17 -23.39
C TRP A 705 -33.81 -5.92 -21.89
N LEU A 706 -33.80 -6.99 -21.09
CA LEU A 706 -33.69 -6.94 -19.63
C LEU A 706 -32.29 -7.39 -19.23
N LEU A 707 -31.70 -6.70 -18.26
CA LEU A 707 -30.44 -7.12 -17.67
C LEU A 707 -30.70 -8.12 -16.54
N ASN A 708 -30.09 -9.30 -16.62
CA ASN A 708 -30.14 -10.31 -15.57
C ASN A 708 -28.72 -10.68 -15.11
N VAL A 709 -28.57 -10.96 -13.82
CA VAL A 709 -27.38 -11.61 -13.27
C VAL A 709 -27.73 -13.08 -13.07
N VAL A 710 -27.10 -13.96 -13.86
CA VAL A 710 -27.27 -15.40 -13.77
C VAL A 710 -26.14 -15.96 -12.90
N PRO A 711 -26.43 -16.49 -11.70
CA PRO A 711 -25.41 -16.99 -10.80
C PRO A 711 -24.48 -17.99 -11.49
N TYR A 712 -23.18 -17.79 -11.29
CA TYR A 712 -22.06 -18.57 -11.82
C TYR A 712 -21.85 -18.51 -13.34
N GLU A 713 -22.75 -17.85 -14.08
CA GLU A 713 -22.63 -17.65 -15.53
C GLU A 713 -22.20 -16.22 -15.89
N GLY A 714 -22.68 -15.21 -15.16
CA GLY A 714 -22.33 -13.80 -15.37
C GLY A 714 -23.53 -12.89 -15.54
N CYS A 715 -23.30 -11.70 -16.08
CA CYS A 715 -24.35 -10.78 -16.50
C CYS A 715 -24.79 -11.15 -17.92
N VAL A 716 -26.10 -11.16 -18.18
CA VAL A 716 -26.66 -11.45 -19.51
C VAL A 716 -27.77 -10.47 -19.83
N ILE A 717 -28.07 -10.30 -21.11
CA ILE A 717 -29.27 -9.61 -21.55
C ILE A 717 -30.31 -10.64 -21.99
N SER A 718 -31.57 -10.45 -21.59
CA SER A 718 -32.68 -11.32 -21.98
C SER A 718 -33.81 -10.59 -22.70
N SER A 719 -34.56 -11.32 -23.52
CA SER A 719 -35.75 -10.81 -24.20
C SER A 719 -36.91 -11.80 -24.06
N GLU A 720 -38.13 -11.28 -24.11
CA GLU A 720 -39.40 -12.03 -24.06
C GLU A 720 -40.35 -11.62 -25.20
N ASN A 721 -39.83 -10.94 -26.22
CA ASN A 721 -40.65 -10.27 -27.21
C ASN A 721 -41.41 -11.27 -28.12
N PRO A 722 -42.68 -11.02 -28.46
CA PRO A 722 -43.46 -11.94 -29.31
C PRO A 722 -43.08 -11.85 -30.79
N GLU A 723 -42.45 -10.76 -31.23
CA GLU A 723 -42.07 -10.50 -32.63
C GLU A 723 -40.66 -9.92 -32.72
N VAL A 724 -40.03 -10.05 -33.90
CA VAL A 724 -38.71 -9.46 -34.16
C VAL A 724 -38.85 -7.95 -34.12
N ASN A 725 -38.40 -7.34 -33.03
CA ASN A 725 -38.41 -5.89 -32.90
C ASN A 725 -36.95 -5.41 -32.87
N PRO A 726 -36.48 -4.66 -33.88
CA PRO A 726 -35.15 -4.07 -33.89
C PRO A 726 -35.12 -2.91 -32.89
N SER A 727 -35.12 -3.24 -31.60
CA SER A 727 -35.18 -2.25 -30.52
C SER A 727 -33.81 -1.79 -30.04
N SER A 728 -32.71 -2.44 -30.48
CA SER A 728 -31.35 -2.01 -30.14
C SER A 728 -30.78 -1.10 -31.22
N THR A 729 -30.10 -0.04 -30.80
CA THR A 729 -29.30 0.77 -31.71
C THR A 729 -28.15 -0.09 -32.23
N PRO A 730 -27.95 -0.27 -33.55
CA PRO A 730 -26.89 -1.14 -34.05
C PRO A 730 -25.52 -0.63 -33.59
N LEU A 731 -24.69 -1.56 -33.13
CA LEU A 731 -23.32 -1.27 -32.70
C LEU A 731 -22.45 -1.05 -33.92
N LYS A 732 -21.70 0.06 -33.92
CA LYS A 732 -20.61 0.29 -34.87
C LYS A 732 -19.34 -0.38 -34.38
N PHE A 733 -18.67 -1.11 -35.26
CA PHE A 733 -17.34 -1.65 -35.02
C PHE A 733 -16.49 -1.59 -36.29
N THR A 734 -15.18 -1.51 -36.13
CA THR A 734 -14.25 -1.39 -37.27
C THR A 734 -13.60 -2.73 -37.56
N ILE A 735 -13.71 -3.19 -38.80
CA ILE A 735 -12.96 -4.33 -39.34
C ILE A 735 -11.63 -3.81 -39.89
N PRO A 736 -10.48 -4.21 -39.31
CA PRO A 736 -9.18 -3.70 -39.75
C PRO A 736 -8.69 -4.39 -41.02
N ARG A 737 -9.09 -5.66 -41.26
CA ARG A 737 -8.56 -6.51 -42.33
C ARG A 737 -9.69 -7.15 -43.12
N LYS A 738 -9.65 -7.01 -44.44
CA LYS A 738 -10.58 -7.71 -45.35
C LYS A 738 -10.40 -9.22 -45.22
N GLY A 739 -11.50 -9.96 -45.16
CA GLY A 739 -11.45 -11.42 -45.13
C GLY A 739 -12.76 -12.06 -44.68
N ASN A 740 -12.72 -13.38 -44.51
CA ASN A 740 -13.82 -14.12 -43.91
C ASN A 740 -13.68 -14.11 -42.39
N TYR A 741 -14.80 -13.92 -41.72
CA TYR A 741 -14.93 -13.94 -40.28
C TYR A 741 -15.97 -14.96 -39.86
N ILE A 742 -15.83 -15.46 -38.65
CA ILE A 742 -16.88 -16.19 -37.94
C ILE A 742 -17.39 -15.31 -36.81
N ILE A 743 -18.70 -15.31 -36.64
CA ILE A 743 -19.36 -14.68 -35.49
C ILE A 743 -19.88 -15.80 -34.61
N ALA A 744 -19.58 -15.76 -33.32
CA ALA A 744 -20.09 -16.72 -32.37
C ALA A 744 -20.81 -16.00 -31.23
N ALA A 745 -21.94 -16.52 -30.80
CA ALA A 745 -22.69 -15.97 -29.67
C ALA A 745 -22.78 -17.02 -28.57
N ARG A 746 -22.46 -16.63 -27.34
CA ARG A 746 -22.73 -17.42 -26.14
C ARG A 746 -24.14 -17.14 -25.67
N ILE A 747 -24.99 -18.16 -25.75
CA ILE A 747 -26.43 -18.02 -25.54
C ILE A 747 -26.94 -19.12 -24.62
N ALA A 748 -27.99 -18.80 -23.86
CA ALA A 748 -28.73 -19.82 -23.12
C ALA A 748 -29.59 -20.64 -24.08
N MET A 749 -29.46 -21.96 -23.96
CA MET A 749 -30.28 -22.95 -24.63
C MET A 749 -31.23 -23.56 -23.61
N GLY A 750 -32.46 -23.89 -24.00
CA GLY A 750 -33.39 -24.56 -23.09
C GLY A 750 -34.76 -24.85 -23.69
N PRO A 751 -35.64 -25.60 -22.99
CA PRO A 751 -36.95 -25.94 -23.50
C PRO A 751 -37.81 -24.67 -23.55
N ASN A 752 -38.47 -24.44 -24.69
CA ASN A 752 -39.28 -23.24 -24.96
C ASN A 752 -38.50 -21.94 -25.12
N TYR A 753 -37.17 -22.01 -25.26
CA TYR A 753 -36.38 -20.83 -25.62
C TYR A 753 -36.63 -20.46 -27.08
N GLY A 754 -36.53 -19.17 -27.35
CA GLY A 754 -36.89 -18.52 -28.59
C GLY A 754 -35.80 -18.55 -29.66
N THR A 755 -35.63 -17.44 -30.36
CA THR A 755 -34.63 -17.27 -31.43
C THR A 755 -33.96 -15.91 -31.32
N ILE A 756 -32.63 -15.90 -31.35
CA ILE A 756 -31.82 -14.69 -31.44
C ILE A 756 -31.58 -14.38 -32.92
N TYR A 757 -31.69 -13.11 -33.29
CA TYR A 757 -31.39 -12.61 -34.61
C TYR A 757 -30.23 -11.63 -34.55
N ILE A 758 -29.25 -11.82 -35.42
CA ILE A 758 -28.06 -10.98 -35.55
C ILE A 758 -28.11 -10.33 -36.94
N ASP A 759 -28.22 -9.01 -36.97
CA ASP A 759 -28.26 -8.20 -38.18
C ASP A 759 -26.87 -7.65 -38.48
N LEU A 760 -26.32 -7.94 -39.66
CA LEU A 760 -24.98 -7.55 -40.09
C LEU A 760 -25.08 -6.75 -41.38
N ASP A 761 -24.91 -5.44 -41.28
CA ASP A 761 -25.08 -4.49 -42.39
C ASP A 761 -26.41 -4.69 -43.17
N GLY A 762 -27.48 -5.02 -42.46
CA GLY A 762 -28.81 -5.30 -43.03
C GLY A 762 -29.06 -6.76 -43.41
N ASN A 763 -28.08 -7.66 -43.21
CA ASN A 763 -28.23 -9.09 -43.43
C ASN A 763 -28.56 -9.82 -42.13
N LEU A 764 -29.80 -10.24 -42.00
CA LEU A 764 -30.31 -10.92 -40.81
C LEU A 764 -29.95 -12.42 -40.79
N GLN A 765 -29.30 -12.86 -39.72
CA GLN A 765 -29.01 -14.25 -39.40
C GLN A 765 -29.77 -14.66 -38.13
N SER A 766 -30.10 -15.94 -37.97
CA SER A 766 -30.90 -16.41 -36.83
C SER A 766 -30.31 -17.64 -36.14
N ILE A 767 -30.31 -17.65 -34.81
CA ILE A 767 -29.91 -18.79 -33.98
C ILE A 767 -31.11 -19.24 -33.15
N ARG A 768 -31.55 -20.49 -33.34
CA ARG A 768 -32.61 -21.09 -32.52
C ARG A 768 -32.07 -21.52 -31.17
N CYS A 769 -32.72 -21.09 -30.10
CA CYS A 769 -32.28 -21.34 -28.71
C CYS A 769 -32.99 -22.55 -28.06
N ASN A 770 -33.98 -23.14 -28.72
CA ASN A 770 -34.72 -24.28 -28.19
C ASN A 770 -33.85 -25.55 -28.11
N SER A 771 -33.72 -26.12 -26.92
CA SER A 771 -32.99 -27.37 -26.65
C SER A 771 -33.71 -28.20 -25.57
N SER A 772 -33.47 -29.52 -25.54
CA SER A 772 -33.96 -30.37 -24.45
C SER A 772 -33.20 -30.17 -23.14
N VAL A 773 -32.00 -29.58 -23.19
CA VAL A 773 -31.11 -29.34 -22.04
C VAL A 773 -30.96 -27.85 -21.83
N SER A 774 -31.11 -27.40 -20.59
CA SER A 774 -30.86 -26.02 -20.19
C SER A 774 -29.39 -25.79 -19.87
N GLN A 775 -28.69 -25.04 -20.71
CA GLN A 775 -27.27 -24.68 -20.52
C GLN A 775 -26.85 -23.52 -21.42
N PHE A 776 -25.75 -22.85 -21.07
CA PHE A 776 -25.11 -21.89 -21.96
C PHE A 776 -24.17 -22.59 -22.93
N GLU A 777 -24.28 -22.25 -24.22
CA GLU A 777 -23.45 -22.80 -25.29
C GLU A 777 -23.01 -21.71 -26.25
N TRP A 778 -21.89 -21.94 -26.93
CA TRP A 778 -21.47 -21.12 -28.06
C TRP A 778 -22.16 -21.60 -29.35
N ARG A 779 -22.63 -20.65 -30.16
CA ARG A 779 -23.23 -20.90 -31.48
C ARG A 779 -22.59 -20.01 -32.53
N GLU A 780 -22.03 -20.63 -33.56
CA GLU A 780 -21.33 -19.95 -34.63
C GLU A 780 -22.23 -19.66 -35.85
N ILE A 781 -21.97 -18.53 -36.50
CA ILE A 781 -22.56 -18.05 -37.75
C ILE A 781 -21.42 -17.65 -38.68
N GLY A 782 -21.44 -18.17 -39.90
CA GLY A 782 -20.50 -17.80 -40.95
C GLY A 782 -20.06 -18.99 -41.79
N PRO A 783 -19.03 -18.82 -42.64
CA PRO A 783 -18.18 -17.63 -42.75
C PRO A 783 -18.91 -16.41 -43.33
N ILE A 784 -18.54 -15.20 -42.88
CA ILE A 784 -19.08 -13.91 -43.32
C ILE A 784 -17.93 -13.06 -43.86
N SER A 785 -18.04 -12.57 -45.09
CA SER A 785 -17.02 -11.72 -45.69
C SER A 785 -17.20 -10.27 -45.26
N PHE A 786 -16.16 -9.67 -44.70
CA PHE A 786 -16.10 -8.25 -44.38
C PHE A 786 -15.04 -7.52 -45.23
N ASP A 787 -15.37 -6.30 -45.65
CA ASP A 787 -14.39 -5.37 -46.19
C ASP A 787 -13.70 -4.59 -45.04
N VAL A 788 -12.63 -3.86 -45.34
CA VAL A 788 -12.00 -2.98 -44.34
C VAL A 788 -12.90 -1.77 -44.13
N GLY A 789 -13.22 -1.43 -42.88
CA GLY A 789 -14.00 -0.24 -42.56
C GLY A 789 -14.94 -0.42 -41.38
N GLU A 790 -15.85 0.54 -41.22
CA GLU A 790 -16.92 0.47 -40.21
C GLU A 790 -18.06 -0.43 -40.70
N HIS A 791 -18.53 -1.29 -39.80
CA HIS A 791 -19.66 -2.20 -40.00
C HIS A 791 -20.66 -2.06 -38.84
N LEU A 792 -21.90 -2.48 -39.09
CA LEU A 792 -23.00 -2.46 -38.13
C LEU A 792 -23.38 -3.87 -37.71
N ILE A 793 -23.49 -4.09 -36.40
CA ILE A 793 -24.05 -5.31 -35.82
C ILE A 793 -25.22 -4.97 -34.89
N GLY A 794 -26.40 -5.49 -35.23
CA GLY A 794 -27.62 -5.38 -34.43
C GLY A 794 -28.03 -6.72 -33.84
N ILE A 795 -28.63 -6.71 -32.65
CA ILE A 795 -29.12 -7.93 -31.99
C ILE A 795 -30.58 -7.75 -31.56
N SER A 796 -31.42 -8.73 -31.92
CA SER A 796 -32.81 -8.81 -31.49
C SER A 796 -33.19 -10.24 -31.07
N GLY A 797 -34.24 -10.38 -30.28
CA GLY A 797 -34.70 -11.66 -29.74
C GLY A 797 -36.20 -11.81 -29.86
N VAL A 798 -36.66 -13.03 -30.16
CA VAL A 798 -38.08 -13.41 -30.19
C VAL A 798 -38.31 -14.60 -29.27
N GLY A 799 -39.29 -14.52 -28.38
CA GLY A 799 -39.50 -15.43 -27.26
C GLY A 799 -38.44 -15.25 -26.17
N HIS A 800 -38.47 -16.13 -25.17
CA HIS A 800 -37.47 -16.15 -24.10
C HIS A 800 -36.07 -16.48 -24.66
N VAL A 801 -35.16 -15.52 -24.63
CA VAL A 801 -33.76 -15.71 -25.04
C VAL A 801 -32.83 -14.98 -24.08
N GLU A 802 -31.63 -15.52 -23.87
CA GLU A 802 -30.57 -14.86 -23.09
C GLU A 802 -29.26 -14.90 -23.86
N LEU A 803 -28.62 -13.73 -23.97
CA LEU A 803 -27.34 -13.54 -24.65
C LEU A 803 -26.32 -13.01 -23.64
N ASP A 804 -25.16 -13.65 -23.62
CA ASP A 804 -24.04 -13.28 -22.76
C ASP A 804 -22.95 -12.54 -23.53
N THR A 805 -22.32 -13.19 -24.52
CA THR A 805 -21.15 -12.61 -25.21
C THR A 805 -21.26 -12.87 -26.72
N VAL A 806 -20.82 -11.89 -27.52
CA VAL A 806 -20.60 -12.05 -28.96
C VAL A 806 -19.12 -11.98 -29.26
N LEU A 807 -18.64 -12.94 -30.04
CA LEU A 807 -17.27 -13.06 -30.52
C LEU A 807 -17.25 -12.85 -32.04
N ILE A 808 -16.34 -12.02 -32.53
CA ILE A 808 -16.10 -11.83 -33.97
C ILE A 808 -14.63 -12.15 -34.25
N CYS A 809 -14.35 -13.13 -35.10
CA CYS A 809 -12.99 -13.62 -35.31
C CYS A 809 -12.66 -13.81 -36.80
N THR A 810 -11.47 -13.38 -37.21
CA THR A 810 -10.94 -13.67 -38.56
C THR A 810 -10.65 -15.15 -38.77
N LEU A 811 -11.06 -15.67 -39.92
CA LEU A 811 -10.64 -16.98 -40.43
C LEU A 811 -9.32 -16.85 -41.22
N ARG A 812 -8.49 -17.89 -41.16
CA ARG A 812 -7.29 -18.01 -42.00
C ARG A 812 -7.69 -18.44 -43.41
N GLU A 813 -6.81 -18.20 -44.38
CA GLU A 813 -7.04 -18.59 -45.76
C GLU A 813 -7.26 -20.12 -45.86
N GLY A 814 -8.37 -20.54 -46.50
CA GLY A 814 -8.77 -21.94 -46.62
C GLY A 814 -9.65 -22.48 -45.48
N GLU A 815 -9.86 -21.72 -44.40
CA GLU A 815 -10.80 -22.10 -43.34
C GLU A 815 -12.22 -21.69 -43.71
N ASN A 816 -13.11 -22.68 -43.85
CA ASN A 816 -14.53 -22.46 -44.18
C ASN A 816 -15.50 -22.97 -43.09
N ASN A 817 -15.00 -23.76 -42.14
CA ASN A 817 -15.77 -24.27 -41.00
C ASN A 817 -14.79 -24.54 -39.85
N LEU A 818 -14.79 -23.70 -38.81
CA LEU A 818 -13.93 -23.82 -37.64
C LEU A 818 -14.78 -23.57 -36.40
N SER A 819 -14.90 -24.56 -35.52
CA SER A 819 -15.58 -24.38 -34.24
C SER A 819 -14.73 -23.55 -33.27
N LEU A 820 -15.36 -22.86 -32.32
CA LEU A 820 -14.60 -22.15 -31.28
C LEU A 820 -13.71 -23.08 -30.45
N HIS A 821 -14.16 -24.31 -30.22
CA HIS A 821 -13.39 -25.31 -29.51
C HIS A 821 -12.09 -25.64 -30.26
N GLU A 822 -12.16 -25.92 -31.57
CA GLU A 822 -10.98 -26.18 -32.41
C GLU A 822 -10.05 -24.96 -32.52
N MET A 823 -10.63 -23.75 -32.50
CA MET A 823 -9.84 -22.51 -32.58
C MET A 823 -8.97 -22.30 -31.35
N PHE A 824 -9.44 -22.71 -30.17
CA PHE A 824 -8.75 -22.53 -28.90
C PHE A 824 -8.16 -23.82 -28.31
N SER A 825 -8.38 -24.98 -28.97
CA SER A 825 -7.74 -26.25 -28.63
C SER A 825 -6.26 -26.17 -28.98
N SER A 826 -5.47 -25.68 -28.05
CA SER A 826 -4.01 -25.68 -28.18
C SER A 826 -3.46 -27.07 -27.89
N HIS A 827 -2.44 -27.45 -28.66
CA HIS A 827 -1.64 -28.61 -28.30
C HIS A 827 -0.75 -28.21 -27.11
N ALA A 828 -0.50 -29.15 -26.21
CA ALA A 828 0.48 -28.92 -25.15
C ALA A 828 1.83 -28.55 -25.80
N PRO A 829 2.56 -27.56 -25.26
CA PRO A 829 3.85 -27.19 -25.81
C PRO A 829 4.76 -28.42 -25.82
N ASP A 830 5.49 -28.62 -26.92
CA ASP A 830 6.50 -29.70 -27.02
C ASP A 830 7.79 -29.28 -26.28
N VAL A 831 7.59 -28.97 -25.01
CA VAL A 831 8.57 -28.44 -24.07
C VAL A 831 8.35 -29.12 -22.72
N SER A 832 9.33 -29.88 -22.28
CA SER A 832 9.37 -30.43 -20.93
C SER A 832 10.17 -29.51 -20.02
N ILE A 833 9.57 -29.11 -18.90
CA ILE A 833 10.22 -28.30 -17.86
C ILE A 833 10.24 -29.08 -16.56
N ASP A 834 11.42 -29.10 -15.94
CA ASP A 834 11.63 -29.48 -14.55
C ASP A 834 12.38 -28.35 -13.84
N TYR A 835 12.07 -28.09 -12.56
CA TYR A 835 12.74 -27.02 -11.83
C TYR A 835 12.93 -27.36 -10.36
N SER A 836 13.96 -26.74 -9.78
CA SER A 836 14.22 -26.79 -8.34
C SER A 836 14.37 -25.38 -7.78
N ARG A 837 13.67 -25.12 -6.68
CA ARG A 837 13.83 -23.89 -5.89
C ARG A 837 15.07 -24.06 -5.01
N VAL A 838 16.17 -23.40 -5.37
CA VAL A 838 17.41 -23.42 -4.58
C VAL A 838 17.25 -22.56 -3.33
N ASN A 839 16.66 -21.37 -3.49
CA ASN A 839 16.25 -20.47 -2.42
C ASN A 839 15.14 -19.51 -2.94
N PRO A 840 14.56 -18.62 -2.12
CA PRO A 840 13.49 -17.71 -2.57
C PRO A 840 13.85 -16.78 -3.75
N CYS A 841 15.14 -16.54 -4.01
CA CYS A 841 15.66 -15.65 -5.04
C CYS A 841 16.41 -16.38 -6.16
N LEU A 842 16.42 -17.72 -6.18
CA LEU A 842 17.20 -18.52 -7.13
C LEU A 842 16.51 -19.86 -7.44
N TYR A 843 16.28 -20.11 -8.72
CA TYR A 843 15.69 -21.32 -9.27
C TYR A 843 16.60 -21.87 -10.36
N GLN A 844 16.78 -23.18 -10.37
CA GLN A 844 17.43 -23.90 -11.45
C GLN A 844 16.35 -24.59 -12.28
N VAL A 845 16.32 -24.32 -13.59
CA VAL A 845 15.29 -24.83 -14.50
C VAL A 845 15.97 -25.66 -15.57
N ASN A 846 15.57 -26.91 -15.71
CA ASN A 846 15.99 -27.81 -16.77
C ASN A 846 14.88 -27.88 -17.82
N VAL A 847 15.22 -27.63 -19.06
CA VAL A 847 14.27 -27.60 -20.17
C VAL A 847 14.72 -28.54 -21.26
N ASN A 848 13.78 -29.28 -21.84
CA ASN A 848 13.96 -29.97 -23.11
C ASN A 848 12.90 -29.44 -24.09
N ALA A 849 13.32 -28.67 -25.09
CA ALA A 849 12.43 -27.96 -26.01
C ALA A 849 12.75 -28.29 -27.47
N ASN A 850 11.74 -28.61 -28.28
CA ASN A 850 11.92 -28.82 -29.72
C ASN A 850 11.75 -27.53 -30.55
N GLU A 851 11.21 -26.47 -29.95
CA GLU A 851 10.98 -25.17 -30.56
C GLU A 851 11.16 -24.02 -29.54
N PRO A 852 11.36 -22.76 -29.99
CA PRO A 852 11.35 -21.60 -29.10
C PRO A 852 10.08 -21.51 -28.27
N PHE A 853 10.20 -21.06 -27.02
CA PHE A 853 9.10 -21.06 -26.08
C PHE A 853 9.12 -19.83 -25.17
N THR A 854 7.98 -19.55 -24.54
CA THR A 854 7.89 -18.57 -23.46
C THR A 854 7.82 -19.28 -22.13
N LEU A 855 8.81 -19.04 -21.26
CA LEU A 855 8.82 -19.48 -19.87
C LEU A 855 8.04 -18.47 -19.03
N VAL A 856 7.01 -18.92 -18.35
CA VAL A 856 6.23 -18.14 -17.39
C VAL A 856 6.72 -18.47 -15.98
N PHE A 857 6.95 -17.43 -15.18
CA PHE A 857 7.27 -17.55 -13.77
C PHE A 857 6.18 -16.86 -12.96
N SER A 858 5.36 -17.66 -12.29
CA SER A 858 4.15 -17.25 -11.56
C SER A 858 4.47 -16.55 -10.24
N GLU A 859 5.44 -15.64 -10.21
CA GLU A 859 5.68 -14.66 -9.15
C GLU A 859 5.30 -13.26 -9.60
N THR A 860 4.98 -12.39 -8.65
CA THR A 860 4.67 -10.99 -8.93
C THR A 860 5.76 -10.37 -9.79
N TYR A 861 5.34 -9.68 -10.85
CA TYR A 861 6.23 -9.08 -11.82
C TYR A 861 7.25 -8.15 -11.16
N SER A 862 8.52 -8.31 -11.51
CA SER A 862 9.56 -7.37 -11.12
C SER A 862 10.63 -7.32 -12.21
N PRO A 863 11.08 -6.12 -12.63
CA PRO A 863 12.17 -5.98 -13.60
C PRO A 863 13.52 -6.54 -13.10
N LEU A 864 13.60 -6.88 -11.81
CA LEU A 864 14.77 -7.45 -11.13
C LEU A 864 14.83 -8.98 -11.23
N TRP A 865 13.78 -9.66 -11.70
CA TRP A 865 13.89 -11.07 -12.06
C TRP A 865 14.61 -11.20 -13.39
N LYS A 866 15.58 -12.11 -13.47
CA LYS A 866 16.39 -12.35 -14.67
C LYS A 866 16.54 -13.84 -14.89
N ILE A 867 16.67 -14.25 -16.15
CA ILE A 867 17.03 -15.61 -16.49
C ILE A 867 18.34 -15.63 -17.28
N LEU A 868 19.27 -16.50 -16.88
CA LEU A 868 20.54 -16.71 -17.56
C LEU A 868 20.46 -17.98 -18.41
N VAL A 869 20.79 -17.85 -19.70
CA VAL A 869 20.77 -18.95 -20.68
C VAL A 869 22.05 -18.94 -21.51
N ASP A 870 22.92 -19.93 -21.32
CA ASP A 870 24.28 -20.01 -21.91
C ASP A 870 25.12 -18.72 -21.75
N GLY A 871 25.00 -18.05 -20.59
CA GLY A 871 25.72 -16.82 -20.30
C GLY A 871 25.04 -15.53 -20.79
N GLU A 872 23.91 -15.62 -21.49
CA GLU A 872 23.08 -14.47 -21.86
C GLU A 872 21.98 -14.21 -20.83
N GLU A 873 21.88 -12.97 -20.35
CA GLU A 873 20.84 -12.55 -19.40
C GLU A 873 19.62 -12.00 -20.16
N ILE A 874 18.45 -12.58 -19.92
CA ILE A 874 17.18 -12.18 -20.53
C ILE A 874 16.33 -11.46 -19.47
N ALA A 875 15.83 -10.28 -19.82
CA ALA A 875 14.94 -9.48 -19.00
C ALA A 875 13.50 -10.01 -19.02
N PRO A 876 12.71 -9.79 -17.94
CA PRO A 876 11.34 -10.28 -17.86
C PRO A 876 10.41 -9.38 -18.68
N VAL A 877 9.38 -9.98 -19.25
CA VAL A 877 8.23 -9.31 -19.87
C VAL A 877 7.01 -9.55 -18.98
N LEU A 878 6.23 -8.49 -18.72
CA LEU A 878 4.98 -8.60 -17.96
C LEU A 878 3.96 -9.43 -18.76
N THR A 879 3.38 -10.43 -18.11
CA THR A 879 2.33 -11.27 -18.68
C THR A 879 1.21 -11.51 -17.65
N TYR A 880 0.02 -11.88 -18.11
CA TYR A 880 -1.18 -12.05 -17.29
C TYR A 880 -1.46 -10.86 -16.37
N ALA A 881 -1.09 -9.65 -16.82
CA ALA A 881 -1.10 -8.39 -16.06
C ALA A 881 -0.29 -8.34 -14.74
N THR A 882 0.25 -9.46 -14.25
CA THR A 882 0.74 -9.57 -12.87
C THR A 882 2.05 -10.34 -12.69
N VAL A 883 2.47 -11.19 -13.65
CA VAL A 883 3.61 -12.11 -13.47
C VAL A 883 4.69 -11.97 -14.55
N ASN A 884 5.79 -12.68 -14.36
CA ASN A 884 6.98 -12.57 -15.21
C ASN A 884 6.94 -13.62 -16.33
N SER A 885 7.42 -13.25 -17.51
CA SER A 885 7.68 -14.18 -18.61
C SER A 885 9.02 -13.90 -19.26
N PHE A 886 9.61 -14.93 -19.88
CA PHE A 886 10.89 -14.86 -20.57
C PHE A 886 10.78 -15.63 -21.89
N TYR A 887 11.02 -14.95 -23.00
CA TYR A 887 11.06 -15.59 -24.30
C TYR A 887 12.43 -16.23 -24.54
N ILE A 888 12.45 -17.54 -24.72
CA ILE A 888 13.67 -18.33 -24.90
C ILE A 888 13.76 -18.77 -26.36
N ASN A 889 14.60 -18.09 -27.14
CA ASN A 889 14.83 -18.41 -28.55
C ASN A 889 15.93 -19.47 -28.73
N LYS A 890 15.82 -20.58 -28.00
CA LYS A 890 16.78 -21.70 -28.04
C LYS A 890 16.03 -23.02 -27.89
N THR A 891 16.58 -24.08 -28.47
CA THR A 891 16.03 -25.43 -28.47
C THR A 891 17.05 -26.44 -27.94
N GLY A 892 16.61 -27.67 -27.68
CA GLY A 892 17.40 -28.75 -27.12
C GLY A 892 17.31 -28.82 -25.59
N GLN A 893 18.30 -29.46 -24.98
CA GLN A 893 18.44 -29.55 -23.54
C GLN A 893 19.15 -28.31 -23.00
N LEU A 894 18.47 -27.53 -22.18
CA LEU A 894 18.94 -26.26 -21.63
C LEU A 894 18.89 -26.31 -20.10
N THR A 895 19.90 -25.72 -19.46
CA THR A 895 19.86 -25.41 -18.02
C THR A 895 19.83 -23.91 -17.85
N LEU A 896 18.72 -23.41 -17.33
CA LEU A 896 18.47 -21.98 -17.12
C LEU A 896 18.62 -21.67 -15.63
N THR A 897 19.17 -20.49 -15.33
CA THR A 897 19.23 -19.98 -13.95
C THR A 897 18.32 -18.76 -13.83
N LEU A 898 17.22 -18.89 -13.11
CA LEU A 898 16.29 -17.80 -12.82
C LEU A 898 16.64 -17.20 -11.45
N TYR A 899 16.98 -15.91 -11.40
CA TYR A 899 17.44 -15.26 -10.18
C TYR A 899 16.92 -13.83 -10.03
N PHE A 900 16.86 -13.37 -8.77
CA PHE A 900 16.44 -12.02 -8.42
C PHE A 900 17.65 -11.12 -8.16
N THR A 901 17.94 -10.17 -9.06
CA THR A 901 19.08 -9.26 -8.93
C THR A 901 19.03 -8.41 -7.67
N GLY A 902 17.84 -8.23 -7.09
CA GLY A 902 17.67 -7.49 -5.84
C GLY A 902 18.47 -8.06 -4.68
N GLN A 903 18.63 -9.39 -4.63
CA GLN A 903 19.40 -10.07 -3.60
C GLN A 903 20.88 -9.69 -3.63
N ASN A 904 21.46 -9.49 -4.82
CA ASN A 904 22.88 -9.10 -4.97
C ASN A 904 23.19 -7.77 -4.27
N TYR A 905 22.26 -6.80 -4.31
CA TYR A 905 22.42 -5.52 -3.63
C TYR A 905 22.32 -5.65 -2.11
N ALA A 906 21.43 -6.54 -1.64
CA ALA A 906 21.31 -6.85 -0.21
C ALA A 906 22.59 -7.53 0.31
N ASP A 907 23.13 -8.48 -0.44
CA ASP A 907 24.36 -9.21 -0.09
C ASP A 907 25.59 -8.28 -0.08
N ALA A 908 25.70 -7.38 -1.07
CA ALA A 908 26.74 -6.36 -1.10
C ALA A 908 26.64 -5.42 0.11
N GLY A 909 25.43 -4.95 0.43
CA GLY A 909 25.19 -4.12 1.60
C GLY A 909 25.51 -4.84 2.91
N LEU A 910 25.14 -6.11 3.04
CA LEU A 910 25.46 -6.93 4.20
C LEU A 910 26.97 -7.09 4.37
N THR A 911 27.68 -7.36 3.28
CA THR A 911 29.15 -7.47 3.27
C THR A 911 29.81 -6.17 3.73
N ILE A 912 29.38 -5.02 3.21
CA ILE A 912 29.89 -3.70 3.61
C ILE A 912 29.62 -3.43 5.09
N SER A 913 28.41 -3.73 5.57
CA SER A 913 28.02 -3.57 6.98
C SER A 913 28.89 -4.41 7.92
N ILE A 914 29.06 -5.71 7.61
CA ILE A 914 29.87 -6.63 8.42
C ILE A 914 31.34 -6.21 8.42
N ALA A 915 31.91 -5.91 7.24
CA ALA A 915 33.30 -5.48 7.10
C ALA A 915 33.57 -4.19 7.88
N SER A 916 32.66 -3.21 7.79
CA SER A 916 32.76 -1.94 8.51
C SER A 916 32.71 -2.14 10.03
N PHE A 917 31.82 -3.01 10.51
CA PHE A 917 31.73 -3.36 11.93
C PHE A 917 33.00 -4.06 12.43
N ALA A 918 33.53 -5.01 11.67
CA ALA A 918 34.77 -5.72 11.98
C ALA A 918 35.98 -4.77 12.06
N VAL A 919 36.14 -3.87 11.08
CA VAL A 919 37.21 -2.86 11.06
C VAL A 919 37.14 -1.95 12.28
N ILE A 920 35.94 -1.50 12.66
CA ILE A 920 35.76 -0.62 13.82
C ILE A 920 36.07 -1.34 15.12
N ILE A 921 35.61 -2.58 15.30
CA ILE A 921 35.96 -3.40 16.48
C ILE A 921 37.47 -3.60 16.54
N PHE A 922 38.11 -3.99 15.44
CA PHE A 922 39.55 -4.24 15.39
C PHE A 922 40.35 -2.98 15.72
N SER A 923 40.03 -1.85 15.09
CA SER A 923 40.68 -0.56 15.33
C SER A 923 40.51 -0.08 16.78
N THR A 924 39.33 -0.28 17.37
CA THR A 924 39.03 0.09 18.75
C THR A 924 39.78 -0.82 19.73
N GLY A 925 39.82 -2.12 19.46
CA GLY A 925 40.60 -3.10 20.20
C GLY A 925 42.10 -2.78 20.17
N LEU A 926 42.65 -2.48 18.99
CA LEU A 926 44.06 -2.08 18.80
C LEU A 926 44.36 -0.78 19.55
N TYR A 927 43.48 0.22 19.49
CA TYR A 927 43.63 1.48 20.22
C TYR A 927 43.60 1.26 21.75
N LEU A 928 42.69 0.42 22.25
CA LEU A 928 42.61 0.08 23.67
C LEU A 928 43.86 -0.69 24.13
N LEU A 929 44.36 -1.62 23.31
CA LEU A 929 45.60 -2.34 23.55
C LEU A 929 46.80 -1.39 23.57
N TYR A 930 46.94 -0.53 22.55
CA TYR A 930 47.97 0.51 22.49
C TYR A 930 47.93 1.39 23.74
N LYS A 931 46.75 1.87 24.15
CA LYS A 931 46.60 2.67 25.36
C LYS A 931 46.98 1.89 26.63
N ARG A 932 46.65 0.60 26.71
CA ARG A 932 47.04 -0.28 27.82
C ARG A 932 48.55 -0.49 27.87
N VAL A 933 49.21 -0.68 26.72
CA VAL A 933 50.67 -0.80 26.59
C VAL A 933 51.35 0.53 26.96
N LEU A 934 50.87 1.65 26.43
CA LEU A 934 51.40 2.98 26.75
C LEU A 934 51.29 3.29 28.25
N ARG A 935 50.16 2.92 28.88
CA ARG A 935 49.96 3.07 30.33
C ARG A 935 50.89 2.16 31.13
N ARG A 936 51.18 0.93 30.67
CA ARG A 936 52.20 0.05 31.26
C ARG A 936 53.60 0.63 31.12
N PHE A 937 53.96 1.20 29.97
CA PHE A 937 55.25 1.88 29.77
C PHE A 937 55.39 3.14 30.63
N TYR A 938 54.35 3.97 30.70
CA TYR A 938 54.34 5.17 31.54
C TYR A 938 54.45 4.83 33.02
N ASN A 939 53.71 3.82 33.50
CA ASN A 939 53.83 3.33 34.87
C ASN A 939 55.21 2.71 35.15
N ARG A 940 55.80 1.96 34.21
CA ARG A 940 57.19 1.46 34.34
C ARG A 940 58.22 2.59 34.38
N ARG A 941 58.02 3.68 33.62
CA ARG A 941 58.90 4.86 33.61
C ARG A 941 58.75 5.70 34.88
N ILE A 942 57.54 5.83 35.42
CA ILE A 942 57.31 6.42 36.75
C ILE A 942 57.95 5.57 37.84
N ILE A 943 57.80 4.24 37.81
CA ILE A 943 58.46 3.35 38.77
C ILE A 943 59.99 3.46 38.66
N LYS A 944 60.56 3.52 37.44
CA LYS A 944 62.00 3.77 37.25
C LYS A 944 62.45 5.14 37.77
N ASN A 945 61.66 6.21 37.57
CA ASN A 945 61.97 7.54 38.09
C ASN A 945 61.75 7.65 39.61
N PHE A 946 60.84 6.87 40.18
CA PHE A 946 60.60 6.78 41.61
C PHE A 946 61.73 6.01 42.30
N VAL A 947 62.13 4.86 41.73
CA VAL A 947 63.29 4.06 42.18
C VAL A 947 64.61 4.81 41.98
N GLY A 948 64.75 5.58 40.89
CA GLY A 948 65.91 6.43 40.66
C GLY A 948 66.01 7.65 41.58
N LYS A 949 64.89 8.13 42.15
CA LYS A 949 64.89 9.20 43.17
C LYS A 949 65.00 8.66 44.59
N SER A 950 64.48 7.46 44.88
CA SER A 950 64.69 6.82 46.19
C SER A 950 66.09 6.22 46.35
N ALA A 951 66.81 5.92 45.26
CA ALA A 951 68.24 5.58 45.32
C ALA A 951 69.16 6.78 45.67
N LEU A 952 68.65 8.01 45.63
CA LEU A 952 69.36 9.24 46.05
C LEU A 952 68.94 9.74 47.45
N LEU A 953 68.02 9.02 48.13
CA LEU A 953 67.52 9.35 49.47
C LEU A 953 67.72 8.21 50.48
N ILE A 954 68.43 7.15 50.09
CA ILE A 954 68.82 6.04 50.97
C ILE A 954 70.36 5.93 50.97
N GLU A 955 71.02 7.04 51.30
CA GLU A 955 72.39 7.03 51.87
C GLU A 955 72.45 7.64 53.28
N ASP A 956 71.37 8.26 53.78
CA ASP A 956 71.37 8.94 55.09
C ASP A 956 70.58 8.25 56.23
N PHE A 957 70.00 7.07 56.02
CA PHE A 957 69.27 6.36 57.08
C PHE A 957 69.61 4.86 57.14
N ARG A 958 70.75 4.55 57.76
CA ARG A 958 71.11 3.21 58.26
C ARG A 958 71.59 3.28 59.70
N VAL A 959 70.69 3.56 60.65
CA VAL A 959 70.79 3.01 62.01
C VAL A 959 69.36 2.87 62.54
N PHE A 960 68.77 1.68 62.45
CA PHE A 960 68.20 0.94 63.58
C PHE A 960 67.54 -0.35 63.09
N LYS A 961 67.77 -1.39 63.88
CA LYS A 961 67.66 -2.82 63.63
C LYS A 961 66.24 -3.36 63.86
N ASN A 962 65.94 -4.44 63.12
CA ASN A 962 65.19 -5.65 63.52
C ASN A 962 63.66 -5.54 63.73
N VAL A 963 62.82 -6.25 62.94
CA VAL A 963 62.54 -7.73 62.94
C VAL A 963 61.80 -8.09 64.24
N ASP A 964 60.62 -8.71 64.32
CA ASP A 964 59.61 -9.36 63.46
C ASP A 964 58.23 -9.00 64.10
N GLU A 965 57.01 -9.36 63.67
CA GLU A 965 56.47 -10.72 63.48
C GLU A 965 54.93 -10.61 63.23
N GLN A 966 54.38 -11.51 62.39
CA GLN A 966 52.99 -12.03 62.38
C GLN A 966 51.79 -11.08 62.11
N GLU A 967 50.73 -11.42 61.37
CA GLU A 967 50.29 -12.63 60.65
C GLU A 967 49.06 -12.23 59.78
N ASN A 968 48.98 -12.81 58.59
CA ASN A 968 47.85 -12.95 57.64
C ASN A 968 47.15 -11.72 57.02
#